data_AF-A0A961WRE6-F1
#
_entry.id   AF-A0A961WRE6-F1
#
_cell.length_a   1.000
_cell.length_b   1.000
_cell.length_c   1.000
_cell.angle_alpha   90.00
_cell.angle_beta   90.00
_cell.angle_gamma   90.00
#
_symmetry.space_group_name_H-M   'P 1'
#
loop_
_entity.id
_entity.type
_entity.pdbx_description
1 polymer ?
#
loop_
_entity_poly.entity_id
_entity_poly.type
_entity_poly.pdbx_seq_one_letter_code
_entity_poly.pdbx_strand_id
1 'polypeptide(L)'
;MSFSVNTGANRIAGKGRLSPSKTVTFTLDGKQLNAMEGDTLASAMLANGIHLAGRSFKYHRPRGILGAGAEEPSALMDISRDNARRQPNVRATVQEAFDGMTAKTQNYYPSLTFDVGAVNNWFSPFFSAGFYYKTFMWPKQAWKSLYEPFIREAAGLGKAPEEADPDRYANRFAHCDLLIVGAGASGLMAAKTAAKSGKRIILADESATMGGWLLAEDEATIGGKPAGEWVTETVAELAAMENVTLLPRTTAFGYYAQNMVTLAERVTDHLSRPDPDLPRERLWQVRAKKVILATGAIERHLVFADNDRPGIMLASAARMYLNHYGVAAGRNVGIYTACDSAWQAAFDLQGAGVKIAAIIDMRATPDPDLVEKAREMGIPVRTGSAVTKTAGKMRIRSMTVEPIADPLTEKFEIDCLLVSGGWTPSVHLFSQSRGKLKFEEENGRFVPDIHVEDCVSIGSCNGTDDIDDALAEAIAAATAAVGGRAAKAPKTTGFASMRGHLIGSAKGAGPDDHVMAFVDFQNDVCAKDVRLAVREGMHSIEHVKRYTTTGMATDQGKMSNMHGLAIAAEALGKEIPAVGLTTFRAPYTPVTFGAIVNHSKGDLFDVTRRTPMHSWAEEHGAVFEDVGNWKRAWYFPRPGEDMHAAVARECKTTREAAGIFDASTLGKIEVVGPDAVRFMELMYTNPWQKLAVGMCRYGIMCREDGFIYDDGVVGRIAEDRFHVTTTTGGAPRVLNMMEDYL
;
A
#
# COMPACT_ATOMS: atom_id res chain seq x y z
N MET A 1 -22.33 -26.06 -28.11
CA MET A 1 -21.44 -27.05 -27.44
C MET A 1 -20.63 -26.29 -26.40
N SER A 2 -21.02 -26.32 -25.11
CA SER A 2 -20.21 -25.72 -24.05
C SER A 2 -19.11 -26.70 -23.66
N PHE A 3 -17.88 -26.39 -24.04
CA PHE A 3 -16.73 -27.05 -23.43
C PHE A 3 -16.67 -26.56 -21.98
N SER A 4 -17.12 -27.40 -21.04
CA SER A 4 -16.83 -27.23 -19.61
C SER A 4 -15.32 -27.39 -19.43
N VAL A 5 -14.58 -26.30 -19.58
CA VAL A 5 -13.16 -26.25 -19.24
C VAL A 5 -13.10 -26.26 -17.71
N ASN A 6 -12.37 -27.21 -17.14
CA ASN A 6 -12.20 -27.34 -15.69
C ASN A 6 -11.40 -26.14 -15.15
N THR A 7 -12.10 -25.16 -14.59
CA THR A 7 -11.54 -23.94 -13.97
C THR A 7 -11.28 -24.11 -12.46
N GLY A 8 -11.11 -25.36 -12.01
CA GLY A 8 -10.76 -25.71 -10.62
C GLY A 8 -11.82 -26.54 -9.90
N ALA A 9 -11.38 -27.52 -9.11
CA ALA A 9 -12.22 -28.48 -8.39
C ALA A 9 -13.05 -27.90 -7.22
N ASN A 10 -12.71 -26.71 -6.74
CA ASN A 10 -13.45 -26.00 -5.68
C ASN A 10 -14.37 -24.91 -6.23
N ARG A 11 -14.46 -24.74 -7.56
CA ARG A 11 -15.42 -23.81 -8.15
C ARG A 11 -16.81 -24.45 -8.19
N ILE A 12 -17.81 -23.71 -7.73
CA ILE A 12 -19.20 -24.16 -7.70
C ILE A 12 -19.89 -23.68 -8.97
N ALA A 13 -20.43 -24.63 -9.74
CA ALA A 13 -21.12 -24.32 -10.99
C ALA A 13 -22.33 -23.40 -10.76
N GLY A 14 -22.44 -22.33 -11.55
CA GLY A 14 -23.54 -21.37 -11.46
C GLY A 14 -23.46 -20.39 -10.28
N LYS A 15 -22.36 -20.39 -9.52
CA LYS A 15 -22.08 -19.43 -8.44
C LYS A 15 -20.98 -18.46 -8.84
N GLY A 16 -20.93 -17.32 -8.15
CA GLY A 16 -20.00 -16.24 -8.46
C GLY A 16 -20.51 -15.31 -9.56
N ARG A 17 -19.97 -14.09 -9.58
CA ARG A 17 -20.34 -13.03 -10.53
C ARG A 17 -19.51 -13.03 -11.80
N LEU A 18 -18.40 -13.77 -11.81
CA LEU A 18 -17.54 -13.90 -12.96
C LEU A 18 -18.08 -14.88 -14.02
N SER A 19 -19.21 -15.57 -13.79
CA SER A 19 -19.76 -16.49 -14.79
C SER A 19 -20.84 -15.79 -15.65
N PRO A 20 -20.74 -15.78 -16.99
CA PRO A 20 -19.74 -16.43 -17.84
C PRO A 20 -18.51 -15.54 -18.17
N SER A 21 -17.32 -15.97 -17.76
CA SER A 21 -16.02 -15.37 -18.15
C SER A 21 -15.17 -16.35 -18.96
N LYS A 22 -14.17 -15.82 -19.68
CA LYS A 22 -13.19 -16.63 -20.40
C LYS A 22 -12.27 -17.36 -19.41
N THR A 23 -11.78 -18.53 -19.81
CA THR A 23 -10.71 -19.21 -19.09
C THR A 23 -9.36 -18.57 -19.43
N VAL A 24 -8.52 -18.36 -18.43
CA VAL A 24 -7.12 -17.96 -18.59
C VAL A 24 -6.20 -19.01 -17.98
N THR A 25 -4.98 -19.15 -18.50
CA THR A 25 -3.99 -20.11 -18.00
C THR A 25 -2.86 -19.40 -17.26
N PHE A 26 -2.38 -19.97 -16.16
CA PHE A 26 -1.23 -19.44 -15.42
C PHE A 26 -0.36 -20.58 -14.90
N THR A 27 0.89 -20.28 -14.58
CA THR A 27 1.85 -21.24 -14.02
C THR A 27 2.13 -20.88 -12.57
N LEU A 28 1.96 -21.83 -11.66
CA LEU A 28 2.36 -21.71 -10.25
C LEU A 28 3.37 -22.79 -9.91
N ASP A 29 4.56 -22.39 -9.44
CA ASP A 29 5.65 -23.32 -9.08
C ASP A 29 5.97 -24.35 -10.20
N GLY A 30 5.91 -23.90 -11.46
CA GLY A 30 6.14 -24.73 -12.64
C GLY A 30 4.95 -25.59 -13.10
N LYS A 31 3.82 -25.57 -12.39
CA LYS A 31 2.60 -26.28 -12.78
C LYS A 31 1.61 -25.32 -13.46
N GLN A 32 1.18 -25.67 -14.67
CA GLN A 32 0.12 -24.95 -15.37
C GLN A 32 -1.25 -25.24 -14.76
N LEU A 33 -2.05 -24.20 -14.54
CA LEU A 33 -3.36 -24.20 -13.91
C LEU A 33 -4.31 -23.29 -14.70
N ASN A 34 -5.62 -23.49 -14.49
CA ASN A 34 -6.67 -22.68 -15.11
C ASN A 34 -7.27 -21.71 -14.09
N ALA A 35 -7.62 -20.51 -14.53
CA ALA A 35 -8.41 -19.53 -13.82
C ALA A 35 -9.52 -18.98 -14.72
N MET A 36 -10.42 -18.16 -14.17
CA MET A 36 -11.36 -17.35 -14.92
C MET A 36 -10.84 -15.92 -15.04
N GLU A 37 -11.10 -15.27 -16.17
CA GLU A 37 -10.85 -13.84 -16.33
C GLU A 37 -11.58 -13.05 -15.23
N GLY A 38 -10.85 -12.23 -14.48
CA GLY A 38 -11.31 -11.53 -13.29
C GLY A 38 -10.93 -12.19 -11.96
N ASP A 39 -10.47 -13.46 -11.96
CA ASP A 39 -9.91 -14.08 -10.76
C ASP A 39 -8.66 -13.31 -10.28
N THR A 40 -8.49 -13.23 -8.97
CA THR A 40 -7.17 -12.99 -8.36
C THR A 40 -6.38 -14.30 -8.30
N LEU A 41 -5.06 -14.22 -8.20
CA LEU A 41 -4.20 -15.40 -8.03
C LEU A 41 -4.63 -16.24 -6.82
N ALA A 42 -5.05 -15.62 -5.71
CA ALA A 42 -5.58 -16.31 -4.54
C ALA A 42 -6.88 -17.06 -4.85
N SER A 43 -7.84 -16.42 -5.51
CA SER A 43 -9.09 -17.08 -5.91
C SER A 43 -8.85 -18.25 -6.87
N ALA A 44 -7.93 -18.08 -7.83
CA ALA A 44 -7.52 -19.13 -8.76
C ALA A 44 -6.80 -20.30 -8.06
N MET A 45 -5.94 -20.02 -7.09
CA MET A 45 -5.31 -21.04 -6.25
C MET A 45 -6.35 -21.85 -5.48
N LEU A 46 -7.27 -21.18 -4.80
CA LEU A 46 -8.34 -21.84 -4.04
C LEU A 46 -9.26 -22.65 -4.96
N ALA A 47 -9.62 -22.13 -6.14
CA ALA A 47 -10.39 -22.86 -7.15
C ALA A 47 -9.72 -24.18 -7.53
N ASN A 48 -8.39 -24.19 -7.64
CA ASN A 48 -7.59 -25.38 -7.94
C ASN A 48 -7.23 -26.23 -6.70
N GLY A 49 -7.80 -25.95 -5.54
CA GLY A 49 -7.57 -26.71 -4.30
C GLY A 49 -6.23 -26.45 -3.64
N ILE A 50 -5.57 -25.33 -3.95
CA ILE A 50 -4.27 -24.94 -3.43
C ILE A 50 -4.48 -23.95 -2.28
N HIS A 51 -4.28 -24.43 -1.05
CA HIS A 51 -4.42 -23.61 0.17
C HIS A 51 -3.08 -23.24 0.80
N LEU A 52 -2.01 -23.98 0.47
CA LEU A 52 -0.66 -23.71 0.94
C LEU A 52 -0.02 -22.67 0.02
N ALA A 53 0.31 -21.51 0.56
CA ALA A 53 0.77 -20.34 -0.20
C ALA A 53 2.22 -19.94 0.12
N GLY A 54 2.76 -20.37 1.26
CA GLY A 54 4.10 -20.00 1.68
C GLY A 54 4.54 -20.67 2.97
N ARG A 55 5.73 -20.29 3.44
CA ARG A 55 6.27 -20.64 4.75
C ARG A 55 6.53 -19.38 5.56
N SER A 56 6.28 -19.46 6.85
CA SER A 56 6.45 -18.33 7.76
C SER A 56 7.92 -17.91 7.88
N PHE A 57 8.15 -16.62 8.12
CA PHE A 57 9.47 -16.00 8.07
C PHE A 57 10.51 -16.65 8.98
N LYS A 58 10.16 -16.93 10.23
CA LYS A 58 11.09 -17.36 11.28
C LYS A 58 11.01 -18.84 11.57
N TYR A 59 9.78 -19.35 11.71
CA TYR A 59 9.53 -20.73 12.10
C TYR A 59 9.36 -21.68 10.92
N HIS A 60 9.31 -21.19 9.68
CA HIS A 60 9.02 -21.99 8.48
C HIS A 60 7.74 -22.83 8.59
N ARG A 61 6.75 -22.30 9.31
CA ARG A 61 5.45 -22.96 9.46
C ARG A 61 4.65 -22.84 8.15
N PRO A 62 3.90 -23.88 7.73
CA PRO A 62 3.01 -23.80 6.58
C PRO A 62 2.02 -22.63 6.72
N ARG A 63 1.93 -21.77 5.70
CA ARG A 63 0.98 -20.66 5.66
C ARG A 63 0.07 -20.73 4.44
N GLY A 64 -1.16 -20.25 4.60
CA GLY A 64 -2.16 -20.20 3.54
C GLY A 64 -2.71 -18.79 3.33
N ILE A 65 -3.66 -18.70 2.42
CA ILE A 65 -4.43 -17.47 2.14
C ILE A 65 -5.32 -17.18 3.37
N LEU A 66 -5.25 -15.95 3.89
CA LEU A 66 -5.98 -15.53 5.08
C LEU A 66 -7.06 -14.48 4.74
N GLY A 67 -6.77 -13.52 3.86
CA GLY A 67 -7.67 -12.43 3.46
C GLY A 67 -8.15 -12.56 2.03
N ALA A 68 -8.72 -11.46 1.51
CA ALA A 68 -9.14 -11.32 0.10
C ALA A 68 -8.77 -9.97 -0.52
N GLY A 69 -8.06 -9.10 0.22
CA GLY A 69 -7.61 -7.79 -0.26
C GLY A 69 -6.17 -7.45 0.16
N ALA A 70 -5.92 -6.16 0.36
CA ALA A 70 -4.61 -5.61 0.71
C ALA A 70 -4.12 -5.97 2.13
N GLU A 71 -4.99 -6.53 2.96
CA GLU A 71 -4.69 -7.02 4.31
C GLU A 71 -3.94 -8.36 4.34
N GLU A 72 -3.87 -9.10 3.23
CA GLU A 72 -3.22 -10.42 3.17
C GLU A 72 -1.75 -10.39 3.65
N PRO A 73 -1.39 -11.18 4.69
CA PRO A 73 -0.06 -11.17 5.30
C PRO A 73 0.81 -12.38 4.90
N SER A 74 0.22 -13.43 4.33
CA SER A 74 0.86 -14.74 4.18
C SER A 74 1.07 -15.16 2.72
N ALA A 75 0.06 -15.01 1.87
CA ALA A 75 0.09 -15.43 0.47
C ALA A 75 0.84 -14.43 -0.43
N LEU A 76 2.15 -14.31 -0.20
CA LEU A 76 3.06 -13.46 -0.95
C LEU A 76 3.80 -14.24 -2.04
N MET A 77 3.69 -13.76 -3.28
CA MET A 77 4.14 -14.45 -4.48
C MET A 77 5.21 -13.64 -5.22
N ASP A 78 6.06 -14.36 -5.93
CA ASP A 78 6.94 -13.81 -6.94
C ASP A 78 6.24 -13.90 -8.30
N ILE A 79 5.95 -12.76 -8.90
CA ILE A 79 5.25 -12.67 -10.19
C ILE A 79 6.25 -12.28 -11.26
N SER A 80 6.28 -13.02 -12.36
CA SER A 80 7.18 -12.76 -13.47
C SER A 80 6.48 -12.90 -14.82
N ARG A 81 6.85 -12.02 -15.75
CA ARG A 81 6.58 -12.19 -17.20
C ARG A 81 7.83 -12.64 -17.94
N ASP A 82 8.98 -12.14 -17.51
CA ASP A 82 10.31 -12.46 -18.02
C ASP A 82 11.36 -12.19 -16.90
N ASN A 83 12.65 -12.30 -17.21
CA ASN A 83 13.72 -12.11 -16.22
C ASN A 83 13.80 -10.68 -15.67
N ALA A 84 13.48 -9.67 -16.49
CA ALA A 84 13.54 -8.27 -16.11
C ALA A 84 12.24 -7.81 -15.42
N ARG A 85 11.09 -8.30 -15.91
CA ARG A 85 9.76 -8.03 -15.36
C ARG A 85 9.40 -9.06 -14.29
N ARG A 86 10.06 -8.94 -13.15
CA ARG A 86 9.86 -9.78 -11.97
C ARG A 86 9.62 -8.93 -10.73
N GLN A 87 8.58 -9.27 -9.96
CA GLN A 87 8.22 -8.57 -8.73
C GLN A 87 8.00 -9.57 -7.59
N PRO A 88 8.85 -9.54 -6.54
CA PRO A 88 8.64 -10.35 -5.35
C PRO A 88 7.58 -9.74 -4.43
N ASN A 89 7.09 -10.55 -3.49
CA ASN A 89 6.19 -10.13 -2.40
C ASN A 89 4.87 -9.50 -2.86
N VAL A 90 4.37 -9.90 -4.04
CA VAL A 90 3.06 -9.50 -4.53
C VAL A 90 2.00 -10.32 -3.81
N ARG A 91 0.95 -9.68 -3.30
CA ARG A 91 -0.16 -10.38 -2.64
C ARG A 91 -0.98 -11.13 -3.68
N ALA A 92 -1.15 -12.44 -3.49
CA ALA A 92 -1.99 -13.25 -4.35
C ALA A 92 -3.46 -12.77 -4.38
N THR A 93 -3.92 -12.14 -3.31
CA THR A 93 -5.28 -11.61 -3.15
C THR A 93 -5.56 -10.35 -3.98
N VAL A 94 -4.52 -9.64 -4.43
CA VAL A 94 -4.66 -8.39 -5.20
C VAL A 94 -4.25 -8.57 -6.66
N GLN A 95 -3.30 -9.47 -6.94
CA GLN A 95 -2.85 -9.74 -8.30
C GLN A 95 -3.93 -10.47 -9.10
N GLU A 96 -4.51 -9.78 -10.08
CA GLU A 96 -5.40 -10.39 -11.09
C GLU A 96 -4.63 -11.44 -11.90
N ALA A 97 -5.18 -12.65 -12.01
CA ALA A 97 -4.67 -13.69 -12.87
C ALA A 97 -4.87 -13.30 -14.35
N PHE A 98 -3.80 -13.38 -15.13
CA PHE A 98 -3.84 -13.12 -16.58
C PHE A 98 -3.21 -14.28 -17.34
N ASP A 99 -3.60 -14.42 -18.60
CA ASP A 99 -3.15 -15.54 -19.43
C ASP A 99 -1.63 -15.51 -19.63
N GLY A 100 -0.96 -16.64 -19.36
CA GLY A 100 0.49 -16.77 -19.41
C GLY A 100 1.24 -16.24 -18.18
N MET A 101 0.55 -15.80 -17.12
CA MET A 101 1.20 -15.40 -15.86
C MET A 101 2.09 -16.51 -15.31
N THR A 102 3.29 -16.16 -14.83
CA THR A 102 4.13 -17.05 -14.02
C THR A 102 4.24 -16.52 -12.60
N ALA A 103 3.80 -17.35 -11.64
CA ALA A 103 3.89 -17.10 -10.21
C ALA A 103 4.73 -18.18 -9.52
N LYS A 104 5.47 -17.79 -8.49
CA LYS A 104 6.19 -18.73 -7.61
C LYS A 104 5.90 -18.42 -6.15
N THR A 105 5.69 -19.47 -5.37
CA THR A 105 5.66 -19.37 -3.91
C THR A 105 7.06 -19.09 -3.39
N GLN A 106 7.17 -18.53 -2.19
CA GLN A 106 8.43 -18.00 -1.67
C GLN A 106 8.78 -18.56 -0.28
N ASN A 107 10.02 -18.35 0.15
CA ASN A 107 10.55 -18.65 1.49
C ASN A 107 10.63 -20.15 1.89
N TYR A 108 11.13 -21.06 1.05
CA TYR A 108 11.29 -22.49 1.39
C TYR A 108 12.54 -23.12 0.76
N TYR A 109 12.96 -24.29 1.25
CA TYR A 109 13.94 -25.14 0.57
C TYR A 109 13.80 -26.64 0.92
N PRO A 110 13.85 -27.59 -0.04
CA PRO A 110 13.89 -27.39 -1.49
C PRO A 110 12.51 -27.15 -2.13
N SER A 111 11.42 -27.45 -1.42
CA SER A 111 10.05 -27.28 -1.95
C SER A 111 9.09 -26.79 -0.87
N LEU A 112 7.97 -26.19 -1.29
CA LEU A 112 6.97 -25.69 -0.36
C LEU A 112 6.38 -26.80 0.54
N THR A 113 6.23 -28.02 0.03
CA THR A 113 5.68 -29.16 0.78
C THR A 113 6.73 -29.86 1.66
N PHE A 114 8.00 -29.84 1.25
CA PHE A 114 9.13 -30.41 1.97
C PHE A 114 10.17 -29.31 2.18
N ASP A 115 10.05 -28.63 3.33
CA ASP A 115 10.90 -27.52 3.73
C ASP A 115 11.79 -27.94 4.90
N VAL A 116 13.11 -27.93 4.70
CA VAL A 116 14.12 -28.27 5.72
C VAL A 116 14.11 -27.22 6.84
N GLY A 117 13.78 -25.96 6.53
CA GLY A 117 13.68 -24.88 7.52
C GLY A 117 12.63 -25.14 8.59
N ALA A 118 11.66 -26.04 8.34
CA ALA A 118 10.62 -26.41 9.30
C ALA A 118 11.17 -26.99 10.62
N VAL A 119 12.44 -27.43 10.65
CA VAL A 119 13.14 -27.80 11.89
C VAL A 119 13.22 -26.64 12.88
N ASN A 120 13.26 -25.38 12.41
CA ASN A 120 13.25 -24.19 13.27
C ASN A 120 12.04 -24.15 14.20
N ASN A 121 10.89 -24.69 13.78
CA ASN A 121 9.69 -24.74 14.62
C ASN A 121 9.89 -25.63 15.87
N TRP A 122 10.77 -26.64 15.84
CA TRP A 122 11.09 -27.43 17.05
C TRP A 122 11.95 -26.66 18.05
N PHE A 123 12.73 -25.69 17.57
CA PHE A 123 13.55 -24.79 18.38
C PHE A 123 12.85 -23.47 18.70
N SER A 124 11.53 -23.35 18.44
CA SER A 124 10.77 -22.12 18.70
C SER A 124 10.92 -21.56 20.13
N PRO A 125 11.10 -22.36 21.21
CA PRO A 125 11.35 -21.81 22.55
C PRO A 125 12.62 -20.96 22.67
N PHE A 126 13.63 -21.19 21.81
CA PHE A 126 14.88 -20.42 21.79
C PHE A 126 14.80 -19.16 20.94
N PHE A 127 13.80 -19.09 20.06
CA PHE A 127 13.57 -17.95 19.20
C PHE A 127 12.44 -17.08 19.79
N SER A 128 12.56 -16.59 21.03
CA SER A 128 11.60 -15.62 21.57
C SER A 128 11.75 -14.25 20.88
N ALA A 129 10.76 -13.36 21.02
CA ALA A 129 10.96 -11.97 20.60
C ALA A 129 12.23 -11.36 21.21
N GLY A 130 12.98 -10.64 20.38
CA GLY A 130 14.25 -10.01 20.74
C GLY A 130 15.45 -10.94 20.95
N PHE A 131 15.34 -12.25 20.68
CA PHE A 131 16.49 -13.17 20.80
C PHE A 131 17.71 -12.69 19.98
N TYR A 132 17.48 -12.15 18.79
CA TYR A 132 18.51 -11.66 17.89
C TYR A 132 19.28 -10.45 18.47
N TYR A 133 18.64 -9.64 19.33
CA TYR A 133 19.30 -8.58 20.09
C TYR A 133 20.22 -9.11 21.20
N LYS A 134 20.16 -10.41 21.53
CA LYS A 134 20.95 -11.01 22.63
C LYS A 134 22.00 -11.97 22.10
N THR A 135 21.71 -12.67 21.00
CA THR A 135 22.54 -13.76 20.49
C THR A 135 23.61 -13.31 19.50
N PHE A 136 23.31 -12.37 18.58
CA PHE A 136 24.19 -12.07 17.43
C PHE A 136 25.09 -10.82 17.62
N MET A 137 25.40 -10.46 18.85
CA MET A 137 26.21 -9.25 19.16
C MET A 137 27.69 -9.54 19.43
N TRP A 138 28.02 -10.76 19.82
CA TRP A 138 29.37 -11.11 20.28
C TRP A 138 29.84 -12.46 19.70
N PRO A 139 31.14 -12.60 19.39
CA PRO A 139 32.15 -11.54 19.28
C PRO A 139 31.91 -10.64 18.06
N LYS A 140 32.32 -9.36 18.13
CA LYS A 140 32.07 -8.35 17.07
C LYS A 140 32.58 -8.78 15.70
N GLN A 141 33.70 -9.53 15.66
CA GLN A 141 34.27 -10.07 14.42
C GLN A 141 33.35 -11.12 13.76
N ALA A 142 32.57 -11.86 14.54
CA ALA A 142 31.63 -12.86 14.02
C ALA A 142 30.43 -12.22 13.29
N TRP A 143 30.10 -10.96 13.57
CA TRP A 143 29.03 -10.27 12.84
C TRP A 143 29.28 -10.28 11.33
N LYS A 144 30.42 -9.77 10.87
CA LYS A 144 30.72 -9.65 9.43
C LYS A 144 30.90 -11.00 8.73
N SER A 145 31.51 -11.97 9.42
CA SER A 145 31.98 -13.20 8.77
C SER A 145 31.07 -14.43 9.00
N LEU A 146 30.19 -14.40 10.01
CA LEU A 146 29.33 -15.53 10.36
C LEU A 146 27.85 -15.15 10.41
N TYR A 147 27.48 -14.17 11.24
CA TYR A 147 26.08 -13.83 11.48
C TYR A 147 25.45 -13.10 10.29
N GLU A 148 26.06 -12.01 9.80
CA GLU A 148 25.51 -11.18 8.73
C GLU A 148 25.28 -11.95 7.41
N PRO A 149 26.22 -12.77 6.89
CA PRO A 149 25.99 -13.50 5.65
C PRO A 149 24.85 -14.51 5.77
N PHE A 150 24.81 -15.28 6.85
CA PHE A 150 23.75 -16.26 7.09
C PHE A 150 22.40 -15.59 7.32
N ILE A 151 22.36 -14.52 8.14
CA ILE A 151 21.14 -13.77 8.39
C ILE A 151 20.66 -13.11 7.11
N ARG A 152 21.51 -12.52 6.26
CA ARG A 152 21.08 -11.91 4.99
C ARG A 152 20.46 -12.93 4.02
N GLU A 153 21.03 -14.13 3.94
CA GLU A 153 20.49 -15.18 3.08
C GLU A 153 19.16 -15.73 3.63
N ALA A 154 19.03 -15.83 4.96
CA ALA A 154 17.82 -16.28 5.63
C ALA A 154 16.76 -15.17 5.83
N ALA A 155 17.15 -13.90 5.77
CA ALA A 155 16.30 -12.75 6.04
C ALA A 155 15.74 -12.19 4.74
N GLY A 156 14.47 -12.49 4.51
CA GLY A 156 13.69 -11.94 3.41
C GLY A 156 12.72 -13.00 2.91
N LEU A 157 11.58 -12.56 2.39
CA LEU A 157 10.61 -13.48 1.79
C LEU A 157 10.88 -13.68 0.30
N GLY A 158 11.21 -12.60 -0.42
CA GLY A 158 11.36 -12.60 -1.88
C GLY A 158 12.67 -12.02 -2.39
N LYS A 159 13.01 -12.32 -3.64
CA LYS A 159 14.25 -11.90 -4.30
C LYS A 159 13.97 -10.79 -5.32
N ALA A 160 14.69 -9.68 -5.21
CA ALA A 160 14.58 -8.58 -6.18
C ALA A 160 15.16 -8.98 -7.56
N PRO A 161 14.66 -8.40 -8.66
CA PRO A 161 15.27 -8.58 -9.98
C PRO A 161 16.69 -7.97 -10.02
N GLU A 162 17.57 -8.58 -10.82
CA GLU A 162 18.94 -8.09 -11.07
C GLU A 162 19.05 -7.29 -12.38
N GLU A 163 18.17 -7.55 -13.34
CA GLU A 163 18.11 -6.83 -14.61
C GLU A 163 17.40 -5.47 -14.45
N ALA A 164 17.74 -4.50 -15.31
CA ALA A 164 17.13 -3.19 -15.29
C ALA A 164 15.65 -3.26 -15.71
N ASP A 165 14.79 -2.54 -14.99
CA ASP A 165 13.36 -2.47 -15.27
C ASP A 165 13.09 -1.83 -16.66
N PRO A 166 12.55 -2.60 -17.63
CA PRO A 166 12.33 -2.13 -18.98
C PRO A 166 11.05 -1.29 -19.11
N ASP A 167 10.19 -1.24 -18.08
CA ASP A 167 8.88 -0.63 -18.18
C ASP A 167 8.93 0.90 -18.09
N ARG A 168 7.85 1.52 -18.59
CA ARG A 168 7.62 2.96 -18.56
C ARG A 168 6.67 3.29 -17.43
N TYR A 169 6.85 4.45 -16.83
CA TYR A 169 6.03 4.94 -15.74
C TYR A 169 5.57 6.37 -16.04
N ALA A 170 4.35 6.70 -15.62
CA ALA A 170 3.76 8.01 -15.89
C ALA A 170 3.43 8.76 -14.60
N ASN A 171 3.35 10.08 -14.71
CA ASN A 171 2.87 10.96 -13.64
C ASN A 171 1.75 11.86 -14.17
N ARG A 172 0.74 12.15 -13.34
CA ARG A 172 -0.37 13.05 -13.63
C ARG A 172 -0.64 13.96 -12.43
N PHE A 173 -0.60 15.26 -12.67
CA PHE A 173 -1.11 16.25 -11.72
C PHE A 173 -2.57 16.55 -12.04
N ALA A 174 -3.46 16.46 -11.06
CA ALA A 174 -4.89 16.69 -11.24
C ALA A 174 -5.47 17.59 -10.16
N HIS A 175 -6.52 18.32 -10.50
CA HIS A 175 -7.35 19.07 -9.57
C HIS A 175 -8.79 18.63 -9.68
N CYS A 176 -9.48 18.49 -8.55
CA CYS A 176 -10.90 18.18 -8.50
C CYS A 176 -11.61 19.00 -7.41
N ASP A 177 -12.93 19.13 -7.53
CA ASP A 177 -13.73 19.74 -6.47
C ASP A 177 -13.93 18.74 -5.32
N LEU A 178 -14.07 17.45 -5.65
CA LEU A 178 -14.22 16.38 -4.66
C LEU A 178 -13.44 15.13 -5.11
N LEU A 179 -12.54 14.66 -4.23
CA LEU A 179 -11.92 13.34 -4.32
C LEU A 179 -12.63 12.41 -3.35
N ILE A 180 -13.05 11.23 -3.84
CA ILE A 180 -13.64 10.16 -3.04
C ILE A 180 -12.69 8.97 -3.09
N VAL A 181 -12.29 8.47 -1.93
CA VAL A 181 -11.37 7.33 -1.81
C VAL A 181 -12.12 6.12 -1.26
N GLY A 182 -12.23 5.07 -2.08
CA GLY A 182 -13.00 3.86 -1.82
C GLY A 182 -14.34 3.89 -2.56
N ALA A 183 -14.62 2.84 -3.33
CA ALA A 183 -15.83 2.65 -4.13
C ALA A 183 -16.70 1.50 -3.59
N GLY A 184 -16.78 1.37 -2.26
CA GLY A 184 -17.82 0.60 -1.59
C GLY A 184 -19.17 1.32 -1.61
N ALA A 185 -20.14 0.81 -0.85
CA ALA A 185 -21.50 1.37 -0.78
C ALA A 185 -21.53 2.90 -0.55
N SER A 186 -20.86 3.36 0.51
CA SER A 186 -20.80 4.79 0.87
C SER A 186 -20.08 5.63 -0.18
N GLY A 187 -18.98 5.13 -0.75
CA GLY A 187 -18.22 5.85 -1.78
C GLY A 187 -18.99 6.01 -3.09
N LEU A 188 -19.64 4.94 -3.56
CA LEU A 188 -20.51 4.98 -4.73
C LEU A 188 -21.71 5.90 -4.51
N MET A 189 -22.33 5.87 -3.33
CA MET A 189 -23.43 6.76 -2.98
C MET A 189 -23.01 8.23 -2.92
N ALA A 190 -21.85 8.51 -2.33
CA ALA A 190 -21.26 9.85 -2.30
C ALA A 190 -20.96 10.35 -3.72
N ALA A 191 -20.36 9.51 -4.57
CA ALA A 191 -20.06 9.85 -5.96
C ALA A 191 -21.33 10.13 -6.76
N LYS A 192 -22.33 9.24 -6.68
CA LYS A 192 -23.64 9.39 -7.34
C LYS A 192 -24.36 10.67 -6.91
N THR A 193 -24.26 11.02 -5.64
CA THR A 193 -24.84 12.26 -5.11
C THR A 193 -24.09 13.48 -5.62
N ALA A 194 -22.76 13.47 -5.53
CA ALA A 194 -21.92 14.59 -5.91
C ALA A 194 -21.89 14.87 -7.42
N ALA A 195 -21.94 13.82 -8.25
CA ALA A 195 -21.82 13.93 -9.69
C ALA A 195 -22.92 14.79 -10.32
N LYS A 196 -24.12 14.80 -9.72
CA LYS A 196 -25.27 15.62 -10.18
C LYS A 196 -25.07 17.12 -10.02
N SER A 197 -24.06 17.56 -9.29
CA SER A 197 -23.73 18.98 -9.13
C SER A 197 -23.01 19.60 -10.34
N GLY A 198 -22.53 18.77 -11.28
CA GLY A 198 -21.67 19.21 -12.38
C GLY A 198 -20.22 19.55 -11.97
N LYS A 199 -19.87 19.45 -10.69
CA LYS A 199 -18.50 19.63 -10.20
C LYS A 199 -17.59 18.49 -10.63
N ARG A 200 -16.27 18.73 -10.66
CA ARG A 200 -15.28 17.70 -11.04
C ARG A 200 -15.07 16.72 -9.89
N ILE A 201 -15.46 15.46 -10.11
CA ILE A 201 -15.38 14.38 -9.13
C ILE A 201 -14.33 13.37 -9.58
N ILE A 202 -13.46 12.94 -8.67
CA ILE A 202 -12.59 11.77 -8.87
C ILE A 202 -12.99 10.71 -7.83
N LEU A 203 -13.29 9.49 -8.29
CA LEU A 203 -13.51 8.33 -7.43
C LEU A 203 -12.40 7.30 -7.69
N ALA A 204 -11.59 7.03 -6.66
CA ALA A 204 -10.49 6.07 -6.75
C ALA A 204 -10.74 4.86 -5.84
N ASP A 205 -10.49 3.66 -6.37
CA ASP A 205 -10.58 2.40 -5.63
C ASP A 205 -9.42 1.48 -5.99
N GLU A 206 -8.86 0.79 -5.00
CA GLU A 206 -7.74 -0.10 -5.23
C GLU A 206 -8.12 -1.40 -5.95
N SER A 207 -9.40 -1.77 -5.97
CA SER A 207 -9.87 -3.02 -6.56
C SER A 207 -9.99 -2.92 -8.08
N ALA A 208 -9.91 -4.08 -8.73
CA ALA A 208 -10.19 -4.24 -10.16
C ALA A 208 -11.62 -3.82 -10.53
N THR A 209 -12.57 -4.19 -9.69
CA THR A 209 -14.01 -3.94 -9.86
C THR A 209 -14.49 -3.07 -8.70
N MET A 210 -15.13 -1.94 -9.00
CA MET A 210 -15.76 -1.10 -8.00
C MET A 210 -16.96 -1.81 -7.37
N GLY A 211 -17.26 -1.50 -6.10
CA GLY A 211 -18.32 -2.15 -5.31
C GLY A 211 -17.86 -2.52 -3.91
N GLY A 212 -16.54 -2.67 -3.69
CA GLY A 212 -15.97 -3.06 -2.39
C GLY A 212 -16.61 -4.35 -1.87
N TRP A 213 -16.96 -4.37 -0.59
CA TRP A 213 -17.57 -5.54 0.05
C TRP A 213 -18.97 -5.90 -0.48
N LEU A 214 -19.67 -4.99 -1.17
CA LEU A 214 -20.96 -5.31 -1.84
C LEU A 214 -20.80 -6.39 -2.92
N LEU A 215 -19.57 -6.63 -3.39
CA LEU A 215 -19.26 -7.72 -4.30
C LEU A 215 -19.44 -9.11 -3.68
N ALA A 216 -19.36 -9.20 -2.35
CA ALA A 216 -19.59 -10.42 -1.58
C ALA A 216 -21.05 -10.62 -1.18
N GLU A 217 -21.97 -9.70 -1.51
CA GLU A 217 -23.39 -9.87 -1.19
C GLU A 217 -24.13 -10.64 -2.30
N ASP A 218 -24.99 -11.59 -1.92
CA ASP A 218 -25.81 -12.38 -2.86
C ASP A 218 -27.29 -11.99 -2.75
N GLU A 219 -27.86 -12.07 -1.54
CA GLU A 219 -29.29 -11.84 -1.29
C GLU A 219 -29.66 -10.38 -0.97
N ALA A 220 -28.69 -9.55 -0.59
CA ALA A 220 -28.96 -8.19 -0.14
C ALA A 220 -29.42 -7.27 -1.28
N THR A 221 -30.35 -6.35 -0.99
CA THR A 221 -30.88 -5.40 -1.99
C THR A 221 -30.68 -3.95 -1.58
N ILE A 222 -30.44 -3.08 -2.57
CA ILE A 222 -30.39 -1.62 -2.44
C ILE A 222 -31.37 -1.02 -3.44
N GLY A 223 -32.37 -0.30 -2.94
CA GLY A 223 -33.43 0.28 -3.79
C GLY A 223 -34.28 -0.77 -4.49
N GLY A 224 -34.43 -1.96 -3.90
CA GLY A 224 -35.17 -3.09 -4.46
C GLY A 224 -34.43 -3.87 -5.56
N LYS A 225 -33.14 -3.58 -5.79
CA LYS A 225 -32.28 -4.31 -6.73
C LYS A 225 -31.21 -5.10 -5.97
N PRO A 226 -30.81 -6.30 -6.44
CA PRO A 226 -29.65 -7.00 -5.89
C PRO A 226 -28.44 -6.06 -5.81
N ALA A 227 -27.67 -6.13 -4.72
CA ALA A 227 -26.57 -5.20 -4.45
C ALA A 227 -25.55 -5.15 -5.60
N GLY A 228 -25.26 -6.28 -6.24
CA GLY A 228 -24.37 -6.34 -7.40
C GLY A 228 -24.90 -5.64 -8.66
N GLU A 229 -26.20 -5.72 -8.91
CA GLU A 229 -26.84 -4.99 -10.01
C GLU A 229 -26.82 -3.49 -9.72
N TRP A 230 -27.12 -3.08 -8.49
CA TRP A 230 -27.05 -1.68 -8.08
C TRP A 230 -25.65 -1.07 -8.26
N VAL A 231 -24.59 -1.83 -7.91
CA VAL A 231 -23.20 -1.43 -8.14
C VAL A 231 -22.94 -1.25 -9.63
N THR A 232 -23.29 -2.25 -10.46
CA THR A 232 -23.05 -2.22 -11.91
C THR A 232 -23.72 -1.02 -12.56
N GLU A 233 -25.00 -0.78 -12.24
CA GLU A 233 -25.75 0.36 -12.77
C GLU A 233 -25.18 1.70 -12.29
N THR A 234 -24.79 1.81 -11.02
CA THR A 234 -24.26 3.05 -10.47
C THR A 234 -22.89 3.39 -11.07
N VAL A 235 -22.02 2.39 -11.25
CA VAL A 235 -20.73 2.57 -11.93
C VAL A 235 -20.95 2.97 -13.39
N ALA A 236 -21.90 2.36 -14.10
CA ALA A 236 -22.22 2.72 -15.48
C ALA A 236 -22.79 4.15 -15.59
N GLU A 237 -23.68 4.55 -14.67
CA GLU A 237 -24.21 5.91 -14.58
C GLU A 237 -23.07 6.93 -14.38
N LEU A 238 -22.16 6.67 -13.44
CA LEU A 238 -21.00 7.53 -13.17
C LEU A 238 -20.02 7.60 -14.33
N ALA A 239 -19.75 6.47 -14.99
CA ALA A 239 -18.84 6.41 -16.14
C ALA A 239 -19.35 7.21 -17.35
N ALA A 240 -20.67 7.38 -17.47
CA ALA A 240 -21.30 8.16 -18.53
C ALA A 240 -21.28 9.67 -18.28
N MET A 241 -20.83 10.14 -17.11
CA MET A 241 -20.81 11.55 -16.73
C MET A 241 -19.46 12.20 -17.01
N GLU A 242 -19.43 13.23 -17.86
CA GLU A 242 -18.18 13.92 -18.26
C GLU A 242 -17.41 14.58 -17.10
N ASN A 243 -18.11 14.93 -16.02
CA ASN A 243 -17.51 15.55 -14.83
C ASN A 243 -16.99 14.54 -13.80
N VAL A 244 -17.09 13.23 -14.07
CA VAL A 244 -16.65 12.16 -13.17
C VAL A 244 -15.48 11.40 -13.78
N THR A 245 -14.41 11.24 -13.02
CA THR A 245 -13.29 10.35 -13.35
C THR A 245 -13.29 9.15 -12.42
N LEU A 246 -13.45 7.96 -12.99
CA LEU A 246 -13.36 6.69 -12.26
C LEU A 246 -11.95 6.12 -12.40
N LEU A 247 -11.31 5.81 -11.28
CA LEU A 247 -9.97 5.24 -11.22
C LEU A 247 -10.03 3.88 -10.47
N PRO A 248 -10.43 2.78 -11.13
CA PRO A 248 -10.24 1.44 -10.57
C PRO A 248 -8.74 1.10 -10.55
N ARG A 249 -8.35 0.03 -9.84
CA ARG A 249 -6.95 -0.41 -9.69
C ARG A 249 -6.02 0.68 -9.16
N THR A 250 -6.57 1.67 -8.48
CA THR A 250 -5.88 2.90 -8.09
C THR A 250 -5.90 3.06 -6.58
N THR A 251 -4.76 2.79 -5.95
CA THR A 251 -4.65 2.91 -4.49
C THR A 251 -4.28 4.33 -4.10
N ALA A 252 -5.14 4.99 -3.32
CA ALA A 252 -4.74 6.19 -2.59
C ALA A 252 -3.76 5.79 -1.47
N PHE A 253 -2.50 6.16 -1.62
CA PHE A 253 -1.45 5.67 -0.74
C PHE A 253 -0.89 6.72 0.23
N GLY A 254 -1.04 8.00 -0.10
CA GLY A 254 -0.50 9.13 0.68
C GLY A 254 -1.49 10.29 0.80
N TYR A 255 -1.70 10.81 2.01
CA TYR A 255 -2.43 12.05 2.27
C TYR A 255 -1.48 13.09 2.89
N TYR A 256 -1.33 14.23 2.20
CA TYR A 256 -0.50 15.36 2.58
C TYR A 256 -1.30 16.66 2.75
N ALA A 257 -0.62 17.71 3.21
CA ALA A 257 -1.23 19.00 3.51
C ALA A 257 -1.99 19.63 2.35
N GLN A 258 -3.01 20.42 2.68
CA GLN A 258 -3.88 21.16 1.76
C GLN A 258 -4.61 20.22 0.79
N ASN A 259 -5.11 19.07 1.28
CA ASN A 259 -5.81 18.06 0.46
C ASN A 259 -5.01 17.60 -0.78
N MET A 260 -3.69 17.41 -0.65
CA MET A 260 -2.91 16.67 -1.66
C MET A 260 -2.97 15.19 -1.35
N VAL A 261 -3.49 14.40 -2.28
CA VAL A 261 -3.55 12.94 -2.15
C VAL A 261 -2.81 12.32 -3.32
N THR A 262 -1.90 11.39 -3.03
CA THR A 262 -1.17 10.63 -4.05
C THR A 262 -1.83 9.28 -4.27
N LEU A 263 -2.05 8.94 -5.54
CA LEU A 263 -2.64 7.68 -5.97
C LEU A 263 -1.68 6.92 -6.88
N ALA A 264 -1.66 5.60 -6.75
CA ALA A 264 -0.90 4.71 -7.63
C ALA A 264 -1.89 3.85 -8.43
N GLU A 265 -2.01 4.14 -9.74
CA GLU A 265 -2.82 3.38 -10.68
C GLU A 265 -1.98 2.28 -11.34
N ARG A 266 -2.45 1.04 -11.25
CA ARG A 266 -1.86 -0.09 -12.00
C ARG A 266 -2.54 -0.19 -13.36
N VAL A 267 -1.80 0.14 -14.40
CA VAL A 267 -2.34 0.28 -15.76
C VAL A 267 -2.20 -1.02 -16.54
N THR A 268 -1.06 -1.71 -16.42
CA THR A 268 -0.81 -2.90 -17.26
C THR A 268 -0.47 -4.18 -16.50
N ASP A 269 -0.36 -4.17 -15.17
CA ASP A 269 0.03 -5.35 -14.38
C ASP A 269 -0.93 -6.54 -14.54
N HIS A 270 -2.18 -6.29 -14.90
CA HIS A 270 -3.24 -7.30 -15.13
C HIS A 270 -3.33 -7.77 -16.60
N LEU A 271 -2.51 -7.25 -17.51
CA LEU A 271 -2.56 -7.57 -18.93
C LEU A 271 -1.54 -8.64 -19.31
N SER A 272 -1.93 -9.63 -20.11
CA SER A 272 -1.02 -10.67 -20.61
C SER A 272 0.01 -10.13 -21.61
N ARG A 273 -0.42 -9.21 -22.48
CA ARG A 273 0.41 -8.56 -23.52
C ARG A 273 0.15 -7.05 -23.48
N PRO A 274 0.84 -6.31 -22.60
CA PRO A 274 0.64 -4.87 -22.49
C PRO A 274 1.10 -4.16 -23.77
N ASP A 275 0.39 -3.10 -24.14
CA ASP A 275 0.83 -2.19 -25.19
C ASP A 275 2.13 -1.48 -24.74
N PRO A 276 3.24 -1.54 -25.51
CA PRO A 276 4.50 -0.88 -25.17
C PRO A 276 4.41 0.64 -24.98
N ASP A 277 3.36 1.29 -25.51
CA ASP A 277 3.14 2.73 -25.34
C ASP A 277 2.43 3.10 -24.03
N LEU A 278 1.83 2.13 -23.35
CA LEU A 278 1.22 2.34 -22.04
C LEU A 278 2.28 2.30 -20.94
N PRO A 279 2.17 3.18 -19.92
CA PRO A 279 2.97 3.02 -18.72
C PRO A 279 2.49 1.78 -17.95
N ARG A 280 3.39 1.12 -17.23
CA ARG A 280 3.04 0.04 -16.31
C ARG A 280 2.17 0.52 -15.17
N GLU A 281 2.62 1.59 -14.51
CA GLU A 281 1.92 2.28 -13.44
C GLU A 281 1.92 3.79 -13.66
N ARG A 282 0.91 4.46 -13.10
CA ARG A 282 0.76 5.91 -13.15
C ARG A 282 0.60 6.49 -11.75
N LEU A 283 1.49 7.41 -11.39
CA LEU A 283 1.37 8.24 -10.21
C LEU A 283 0.39 9.39 -10.48
N TRP A 284 -0.63 9.52 -9.64
CA TRP A 284 -1.51 10.68 -9.60
C TRP A 284 -1.17 11.54 -8.39
N GLN A 285 -1.06 12.84 -8.61
CA GLN A 285 -0.93 13.86 -7.56
C GLN A 285 -2.17 14.75 -7.64
N VAL A 286 -3.15 14.45 -6.79
CA VAL A 286 -4.48 15.06 -6.83
C VAL A 286 -4.59 16.12 -5.74
N ARG A 287 -4.79 17.37 -6.15
CA ARG A 287 -5.18 18.47 -5.27
C ARG A 287 -6.70 18.61 -5.28
N ALA A 288 -7.36 18.22 -4.20
CA ALA A 288 -8.83 18.27 -4.09
C ALA A 288 -9.30 19.47 -3.26
N LYS A 289 -10.43 20.10 -3.59
CA LYS A 289 -11.03 21.10 -2.68
C LYS A 289 -11.58 20.44 -1.41
N LYS A 290 -12.23 19.29 -1.56
CA LYS A 290 -12.74 18.44 -0.46
C LYS A 290 -12.32 16.99 -0.70
N VAL A 291 -12.14 16.22 0.38
CA VAL A 291 -11.89 14.78 0.31
C VAL A 291 -12.93 14.00 1.12
N ILE A 292 -13.52 12.98 0.53
CA ILE A 292 -14.32 11.98 1.26
C ILE A 292 -13.51 10.68 1.35
N LEU A 293 -13.29 10.22 2.57
CA LEU A 293 -12.69 8.92 2.86
C LEU A 293 -13.82 7.90 3.09
N ALA A 294 -13.95 6.95 2.19
CA ALA A 294 -14.91 5.84 2.23
C ALA A 294 -14.15 4.49 2.22
N THR A 295 -13.08 4.41 3.01
CA THR A 295 -12.06 3.34 2.97
C THR A 295 -12.47 2.05 3.68
N GLY A 296 -13.70 1.97 4.18
CA GLY A 296 -14.28 0.78 4.80
C GLY A 296 -13.58 0.34 6.09
N ALA A 297 -13.73 -0.94 6.42
CA ALA A 297 -13.11 -1.58 7.57
C ALA A 297 -12.53 -2.94 7.17
N ILE A 298 -11.48 -3.37 7.86
CA ILE A 298 -10.82 -4.67 7.67
C ILE A 298 -11.25 -5.61 8.79
N GLU A 299 -11.69 -6.82 8.43
CA GLU A 299 -12.06 -7.85 9.40
C GLU A 299 -10.84 -8.31 10.21
N ARG A 300 -11.04 -8.53 11.51
CA ARG A 300 -10.03 -9.01 12.44
C ARG A 300 -10.03 -10.52 12.46
N HIS A 301 -8.85 -11.11 12.59
CA HIS A 301 -8.74 -12.52 12.94
C HIS A 301 -9.01 -12.74 14.44
N LEU A 302 -8.86 -13.98 14.89
CA LEU A 302 -8.88 -14.34 16.31
C LEU A 302 -7.50 -14.85 16.71
N VAL A 303 -7.03 -14.48 17.91
CA VAL A 303 -5.73 -14.90 18.45
C VAL A 303 -5.93 -16.10 19.38
N PHE A 304 -5.71 -17.29 18.85
CA PHE A 304 -5.87 -18.58 19.54
C PHE A 304 -4.77 -19.57 19.11
N ALA A 305 -4.68 -20.72 19.78
CA ALA A 305 -3.60 -21.67 19.54
C ALA A 305 -3.59 -22.22 18.10
N ASP A 306 -2.42 -22.16 17.46
CA ASP A 306 -2.16 -22.64 16.09
C ASP A 306 -3.14 -22.03 15.06
N ASN A 307 -3.42 -20.73 15.17
CA ASN A 307 -4.30 -19.98 14.27
C ASN A 307 -3.70 -19.65 12.89
N ASP A 308 -2.53 -20.17 12.55
CA ASP A 308 -1.78 -19.84 11.32
C ASP A 308 -1.83 -20.91 10.22
N ARG A 309 -2.49 -22.03 10.47
CA ARG A 309 -2.49 -23.18 9.56
C ARG A 309 -3.17 -22.85 8.22
N PRO A 310 -2.70 -23.41 7.09
CA PRO A 310 -3.38 -23.25 5.81
C PRO A 310 -4.81 -23.79 5.86
N GLY A 311 -5.76 -23.01 5.36
CA GLY A 311 -7.19 -23.27 5.46
C GLY A 311 -7.89 -22.54 6.60
N ILE A 312 -7.16 -21.90 7.51
CA ILE A 312 -7.71 -20.86 8.38
C ILE A 312 -7.74 -19.55 7.58
N MET A 313 -8.89 -18.87 7.52
CA MET A 313 -9.04 -17.59 6.81
C MET A 313 -10.14 -16.73 7.42
N LEU A 314 -10.18 -15.45 7.05
CA LEU A 314 -11.23 -14.51 7.42
C LEU A 314 -12.59 -14.95 6.85
N ALA A 315 -13.66 -14.76 7.63
CA ALA A 315 -15.01 -15.12 7.19
C ALA A 315 -15.49 -14.26 6.01
N SER A 316 -15.17 -12.96 6.02
CA SER A 316 -15.42 -12.04 4.90
C SER A 316 -14.66 -12.43 3.64
N ALA A 317 -13.43 -12.93 3.77
CA ALA A 317 -12.65 -13.42 2.63
C ALA A 317 -13.31 -14.64 1.99
N ALA A 318 -13.77 -15.61 2.81
CA ALA A 318 -14.51 -16.76 2.30
C ALA A 318 -15.83 -16.38 1.60
N ARG A 319 -16.56 -15.39 2.13
CA ARG A 319 -17.75 -14.84 1.43
C ARG A 319 -17.37 -14.21 0.09
N MET A 320 -16.28 -13.45 0.03
CA MET A 320 -15.80 -12.86 -1.21
C MET A 320 -15.42 -13.96 -2.23
N TYR A 321 -14.64 -14.97 -1.81
CA TYR A 321 -14.31 -16.11 -2.67
C TYR A 321 -15.54 -16.84 -3.19
N LEU A 322 -16.55 -17.05 -2.35
CA LEU A 322 -17.78 -17.72 -2.76
C LEU A 322 -18.64 -16.87 -3.69
N ASN A 323 -19.03 -15.68 -3.24
CA ASN A 323 -20.11 -14.92 -3.86
C ASN A 323 -19.62 -14.07 -5.05
N HIS A 324 -18.36 -13.60 -5.02
CA HIS A 324 -17.77 -12.91 -6.16
C HIS A 324 -17.13 -13.87 -7.15
N TYR A 325 -16.26 -14.76 -6.67
CA TYR A 325 -15.45 -15.64 -7.53
C TYR A 325 -16.09 -17.02 -7.80
N GLY A 326 -17.11 -17.43 -7.04
CA GLY A 326 -17.74 -18.75 -7.20
C GLY A 326 -16.91 -19.90 -6.63
N VAL A 327 -16.01 -19.62 -5.68
CA VAL A 327 -15.00 -20.56 -5.17
C VAL A 327 -15.26 -20.89 -3.71
N ALA A 328 -15.39 -22.18 -3.40
CA ALA A 328 -15.48 -22.66 -2.03
C ALA A 328 -14.12 -22.64 -1.33
N ALA A 329 -14.07 -22.08 -0.12
CA ALA A 329 -12.88 -22.09 0.74
C ALA A 329 -12.53 -23.49 1.30
N GLY A 330 -13.49 -24.41 1.30
CA GLY A 330 -13.35 -25.77 1.79
C GLY A 330 -14.61 -26.58 1.51
N ARG A 331 -14.60 -27.86 1.90
CA ARG A 331 -15.75 -28.77 1.75
C ARG A 331 -16.48 -29.03 3.06
N ASN A 332 -15.78 -28.94 4.19
CA ASN A 332 -16.33 -29.14 5.52
C ASN A 332 -15.73 -28.08 6.45
N VAL A 333 -16.49 -27.00 6.65
CA VAL A 333 -16.00 -25.72 7.15
C VAL A 333 -16.43 -25.52 8.60
N GLY A 334 -15.50 -25.20 9.48
CA GLY A 334 -15.80 -24.69 10.82
C GLY A 334 -15.87 -23.16 10.82
N ILE A 335 -16.68 -22.58 11.70
CA ILE A 335 -16.75 -21.13 11.90
C ILE A 335 -16.37 -20.84 13.35
N TYR A 336 -15.48 -19.87 13.57
CA TYR A 336 -15.13 -19.38 14.90
C TYR A 336 -15.25 -17.87 14.95
N THR A 337 -16.16 -17.34 15.76
CA THR A 337 -16.54 -15.93 15.70
C THR A 337 -16.75 -15.28 17.06
N ALA A 338 -16.52 -13.96 17.10
CA ALA A 338 -16.94 -13.06 18.17
C ALA A 338 -17.97 -12.02 17.70
N CYS A 339 -18.46 -12.12 16.46
CA CYS A 339 -19.40 -11.17 15.88
C CYS A 339 -20.41 -11.82 14.92
N ASP A 340 -21.45 -11.07 14.57
CA ASP A 340 -22.57 -11.53 13.74
C ASP A 340 -22.16 -11.82 12.28
N SER A 341 -21.20 -11.08 11.73
CA SER A 341 -20.86 -11.14 10.30
C SER A 341 -20.38 -12.53 9.81
N ALA A 342 -19.75 -13.33 10.67
CA ALA A 342 -19.31 -14.68 10.29
C ALA A 342 -20.46 -15.68 10.12
N TRP A 343 -21.61 -15.44 10.75
CA TRP A 343 -22.80 -16.28 10.59
C TRP A 343 -23.32 -16.21 9.16
N GLN A 344 -23.29 -15.02 8.55
CA GLN A 344 -23.68 -14.87 7.15
C GLN A 344 -22.74 -15.68 6.22
N ALA A 345 -21.44 -15.75 6.53
CA ALA A 345 -20.52 -16.60 5.78
C ALA A 345 -20.91 -18.09 5.86
N ALA A 346 -21.32 -18.54 7.05
CA ALA A 346 -21.81 -19.90 7.25
C ALA A 346 -23.06 -20.18 6.42
N PHE A 347 -24.02 -19.24 6.39
CA PHE A 347 -25.25 -19.37 5.63
C PHE A 347 -25.01 -19.39 4.13
N ASP A 348 -24.18 -18.48 3.60
CA ASP A 348 -23.87 -18.42 2.17
C ASP A 348 -23.21 -19.73 1.71
N LEU A 349 -22.25 -20.25 2.49
CA LEU A 349 -21.57 -21.52 2.19
C LEU A 349 -22.52 -22.72 2.27
N GLN A 350 -23.33 -22.82 3.33
CA GLN A 350 -24.32 -23.89 3.47
C GLN A 350 -25.35 -23.85 2.32
N GLY A 351 -25.83 -22.65 1.95
CA GLY A 351 -26.74 -22.43 0.83
C GLY A 351 -26.12 -22.75 -0.53
N ALA A 352 -24.79 -22.65 -0.66
CA ALA A 352 -24.05 -23.09 -1.84
C ALA A 352 -23.68 -24.60 -1.82
N GLY A 353 -24.14 -25.35 -0.82
CA GLY A 353 -23.91 -26.80 -0.70
C GLY A 353 -22.58 -27.18 -0.06
N VAL A 354 -21.86 -26.25 0.56
CA VAL A 354 -20.68 -26.53 1.38
C VAL A 354 -21.13 -26.95 2.77
N LYS A 355 -20.58 -28.04 3.32
CA LYS A 355 -20.96 -28.50 4.65
C LYS A 355 -20.37 -27.58 5.73
N ILE A 356 -21.21 -27.05 6.60
CA ILE A 356 -20.76 -26.40 7.85
C ILE A 356 -20.69 -27.43 8.98
N ALA A 357 -19.50 -27.62 9.54
CA ALA A 357 -19.25 -28.56 10.63
C ALA A 357 -19.86 -28.07 11.95
N ALA A 358 -19.62 -26.81 12.30
CA ALA A 358 -20.24 -26.11 13.42
C ALA A 358 -19.93 -24.60 13.37
N ILE A 359 -20.83 -23.80 13.94
CA ILE A 359 -20.59 -22.41 14.30
C ILE A 359 -20.21 -22.35 15.78
N ILE A 360 -19.00 -21.87 16.06
CA ILE A 360 -18.46 -21.66 17.40
C ILE A 360 -18.48 -20.16 17.66
N ASP A 361 -19.45 -19.70 18.45
CA ASP A 361 -19.57 -18.29 18.84
C ASP A 361 -19.07 -18.10 20.27
N MET A 362 -18.13 -17.17 20.45
CA MET A 362 -17.57 -16.84 21.76
C MET A 362 -18.61 -16.19 22.67
N ARG A 363 -19.67 -15.59 22.12
CA ARG A 363 -20.70 -14.91 22.88
C ARG A 363 -21.68 -15.94 23.42
N ALA A 364 -22.07 -15.80 24.68
CA ALA A 364 -23.09 -16.67 25.28
C ALA A 364 -24.46 -16.48 24.63
N THR A 365 -24.76 -15.24 24.22
CA THR A 365 -26.05 -14.82 23.69
C THR A 365 -25.86 -14.06 22.36
N PRO A 366 -25.59 -14.77 21.25
CA PRO A 366 -25.66 -14.17 19.91
C PRO A 366 -27.12 -13.82 19.55
N ASP A 367 -27.31 -13.17 18.41
CA ASP A 367 -28.63 -12.80 17.94
C ASP A 367 -29.58 -14.02 17.81
N PRO A 368 -30.77 -14.01 18.42
CA PRO A 368 -31.73 -15.10 18.30
C PRO A 368 -32.09 -15.44 16.85
N ASP A 369 -32.17 -14.44 15.96
CA ASP A 369 -32.55 -14.67 14.56
C ASP A 369 -31.45 -15.45 13.80
N LEU A 370 -30.18 -15.20 14.13
CA LEU A 370 -29.05 -15.96 13.59
C LEU A 370 -29.08 -17.42 14.08
N VAL A 371 -29.39 -17.63 15.36
CA VAL A 371 -29.50 -18.98 15.95
C VAL A 371 -30.64 -19.75 15.30
N GLU A 372 -31.79 -19.11 15.09
CA GLU A 372 -32.95 -19.76 14.47
C GLU A 372 -32.66 -20.09 13.00
N LYS A 373 -32.08 -19.17 12.23
CA LYS A 373 -31.66 -19.42 10.84
C LYS A 373 -30.65 -20.57 10.75
N ALA A 374 -29.68 -20.66 11.67
CA ALA A 374 -28.76 -21.79 11.72
C ALA A 374 -29.48 -23.11 12.01
N ARG A 375 -30.47 -23.12 12.90
CA ARG A 375 -31.30 -24.30 13.20
C ARG A 375 -32.10 -24.74 11.97
N GLU A 376 -32.74 -23.80 11.26
CA GLU A 376 -33.50 -24.07 10.03
C GLU A 376 -32.60 -24.68 8.93
N MET A 377 -31.35 -24.21 8.84
CA MET A 377 -30.36 -24.73 7.91
C MET A 377 -29.65 -26.02 8.39
N GLY A 378 -29.98 -26.51 9.58
CA GLY A 378 -29.40 -27.72 10.17
C GLY A 378 -27.93 -27.57 10.57
N ILE A 379 -27.47 -26.34 10.85
CA ILE A 379 -26.08 -26.04 11.20
C ILE A 379 -25.89 -26.20 12.72
N PRO A 380 -24.94 -27.03 13.20
CA PRO A 380 -24.64 -27.13 14.62
C PRO A 380 -24.06 -25.84 15.17
N VAL A 381 -24.54 -25.38 16.33
CA VAL A 381 -24.07 -24.17 17.01
C VAL A 381 -23.54 -24.51 18.40
N ARG A 382 -22.45 -23.84 18.79
CA ARG A 382 -21.92 -23.80 20.17
C ARG A 382 -21.71 -22.33 20.55
N THR A 383 -22.56 -21.80 21.41
CA THR A 383 -22.40 -20.45 21.97
C THR A 383 -21.55 -20.49 23.22
N GLY A 384 -21.01 -19.33 23.63
CA GLY A 384 -20.13 -19.22 24.80
C GLY A 384 -18.96 -20.19 24.74
N SER A 385 -18.40 -20.42 23.55
CA SER A 385 -17.39 -21.47 23.30
C SER A 385 -16.22 -20.93 22.48
N ALA A 386 -15.04 -21.53 22.63
CA ALA A 386 -13.81 -21.09 21.98
C ALA A 386 -13.09 -22.25 21.30
N VAL A 387 -12.47 -21.99 20.15
CA VAL A 387 -11.49 -22.91 19.56
C VAL A 387 -10.17 -22.75 20.31
N THR A 388 -9.76 -23.80 21.03
CA THR A 388 -8.54 -23.79 21.87
C THR A 388 -7.37 -24.51 21.23
N LYS A 389 -7.60 -25.28 20.16
CA LYS A 389 -6.54 -25.99 19.43
C LYS A 389 -6.96 -26.30 17.99
N THR A 390 -6.00 -26.26 17.08
CA THR A 390 -6.16 -26.78 15.71
C THR A 390 -5.12 -27.85 15.40
N ALA A 391 -5.46 -28.80 14.52
CA ALA A 391 -4.52 -29.81 14.05
C ALA A 391 -4.48 -29.86 12.52
N GLY A 392 -3.34 -30.29 11.99
CA GLY A 392 -3.09 -30.38 10.55
C GLY A 392 -1.69 -29.90 10.20
N LYS A 393 -1.02 -30.58 9.25
CA LYS A 393 0.35 -30.22 8.85
C LYS A 393 0.34 -29.19 7.72
N MET A 394 -0.04 -29.61 6.51
CA MET A 394 -0.02 -28.76 5.31
C MET A 394 -1.35 -28.05 5.05
N ARG A 395 -2.39 -28.45 5.78
CA ARG A 395 -3.73 -27.88 5.78
C ARG A 395 -4.39 -28.29 7.10
N ILE A 396 -5.28 -27.46 7.63
CA ILE A 396 -6.09 -27.79 8.79
C ILE A 396 -6.91 -29.07 8.52
N ARG A 397 -7.06 -29.91 9.56
CA ARG A 397 -7.84 -31.15 9.55
C ARG A 397 -8.88 -31.22 10.67
N SER A 398 -8.66 -30.49 11.75
CA SER A 398 -9.62 -30.44 12.85
C SER A 398 -9.47 -29.19 13.70
N MET A 399 -10.55 -28.82 14.37
CA MET A 399 -10.58 -27.87 15.48
C MET A 399 -11.05 -28.58 16.76
N THR A 400 -10.49 -28.17 17.89
CA THR A 400 -10.94 -28.55 19.23
C THR A 400 -11.59 -27.33 19.87
N VAL A 401 -12.78 -27.55 20.42
CA VAL A 401 -13.64 -26.52 20.99
C VAL A 401 -13.82 -26.80 22.47
N GLU A 402 -13.78 -25.75 23.27
CA GLU A 402 -14.08 -25.79 24.70
C GLU A 402 -15.14 -24.72 25.02
N PRO A 403 -16.19 -25.05 25.78
CA PRO A 403 -17.05 -24.04 26.39
C PRO A 403 -16.20 -23.07 27.20
N ILE A 404 -16.53 -21.78 27.22
CA ILE A 404 -15.77 -20.78 27.98
C ILE A 404 -15.88 -21.08 29.49
N ALA A 405 -17.06 -21.52 29.95
CA ALA A 405 -17.37 -21.81 31.35
C ALA A 405 -17.02 -23.24 31.83
N ASP A 406 -16.71 -24.18 30.94
CA ASP A 406 -16.49 -25.61 31.27
C ASP A 406 -15.28 -26.17 30.50
N PRO A 407 -14.41 -27.01 31.09
CA PRO A 407 -13.28 -27.64 30.40
C PRO A 407 -13.62 -28.79 29.43
N LEU A 408 -14.87 -29.23 29.27
CA LEU A 408 -15.20 -30.37 28.39
C LEU A 408 -14.92 -30.05 26.91
N THR A 409 -13.95 -30.76 26.32
CA THR A 409 -13.54 -30.53 24.93
C THR A 409 -14.38 -31.33 23.93
N GLU A 410 -14.80 -30.70 22.83
CA GLU A 410 -15.39 -31.34 21.65
C GLU A 410 -14.43 -31.20 20.45
N LYS A 411 -14.35 -32.21 19.57
CA LYS A 411 -13.48 -32.18 18.40
C LYS A 411 -14.29 -32.28 17.11
N PHE A 412 -14.03 -31.37 16.18
CA PHE A 412 -14.64 -31.36 14.85
C PHE A 412 -13.58 -31.59 13.78
N GLU A 413 -13.80 -32.56 12.88
CA GLU A 413 -13.02 -32.68 11.65
C GLU A 413 -13.48 -31.59 10.68
N ILE A 414 -12.53 -30.86 10.08
CA ILE A 414 -12.75 -29.73 9.17
C ILE A 414 -11.60 -29.62 8.17
N ASP A 415 -11.82 -29.03 7.00
CA ASP A 415 -10.76 -28.73 6.02
C ASP A 415 -10.55 -27.22 5.80
N CYS A 416 -11.35 -26.40 6.45
CA CYS A 416 -11.25 -24.94 6.51
C CYS A 416 -11.87 -24.43 7.82
N LEU A 417 -11.29 -23.39 8.41
CA LEU A 417 -11.81 -22.68 9.58
C LEU A 417 -11.93 -21.19 9.25
N LEU A 418 -13.15 -20.67 9.26
CA LEU A 418 -13.39 -19.24 9.09
C LEU A 418 -13.33 -18.57 10.45
N VAL A 419 -12.63 -17.44 10.53
CA VAL A 419 -12.48 -16.67 11.76
C VAL A 419 -12.99 -15.26 11.60
N SER A 420 -13.61 -14.72 12.65
CA SER A 420 -13.99 -13.31 12.71
C SER A 420 -13.94 -12.75 14.13
N GLY A 421 -13.10 -11.75 14.34
CA GLY A 421 -12.97 -11.00 15.60
C GLY A 421 -13.67 -9.64 15.60
N GLY A 422 -14.52 -9.37 14.61
CA GLY A 422 -15.07 -8.02 14.38
C GLY A 422 -14.22 -7.22 13.41
N TRP A 423 -14.36 -5.88 13.42
CA TRP A 423 -13.89 -5.04 12.31
C TRP A 423 -13.05 -3.84 12.77
N THR A 424 -11.98 -3.54 12.04
CA THR A 424 -11.11 -2.39 12.25
C THR A 424 -11.33 -1.33 11.16
N PRO A 425 -11.84 -0.14 11.50
CA PRO A 425 -11.96 0.97 10.55
C PRO A 425 -10.64 1.31 9.87
N SER A 426 -10.65 1.48 8.54
CA SER A 426 -9.45 1.81 7.75
C SER A 426 -9.11 3.30 7.83
N VAL A 427 -8.60 3.72 8.99
CA VAL A 427 -8.32 5.15 9.31
C VAL A 427 -6.94 5.64 8.86
N HIS A 428 -6.25 4.89 8.00
CA HIS A 428 -4.87 5.15 7.60
C HIS A 428 -4.70 6.54 6.96
N LEU A 429 -5.51 6.87 5.95
CA LEU A 429 -5.42 8.15 5.25
C LEU A 429 -5.86 9.32 6.13
N PHE A 430 -6.90 9.15 6.95
CA PHE A 430 -7.32 10.13 7.94
C PHE A 430 -6.20 10.44 8.96
N SER A 431 -5.47 9.41 9.40
CA SER A 431 -4.34 9.60 10.31
C SER A 431 -3.14 10.26 9.62
N GLN A 432 -2.88 9.96 8.35
CA GLN A 432 -1.86 10.62 7.54
C GLN A 432 -2.17 12.11 7.33
N SER A 433 -3.45 12.47 7.20
CA SER A 433 -3.94 13.86 7.15
C SER A 433 -3.85 14.59 8.51
N ARG A 434 -3.14 14.01 9.49
CA ARG A 434 -2.98 14.50 10.87
C ARG A 434 -4.26 14.49 11.71
N GLY A 435 -5.33 13.86 11.22
CA GLY A 435 -6.55 13.64 11.99
C GLY A 435 -6.29 12.87 13.29
N LYS A 436 -7.11 13.12 14.31
CA LYS A 436 -7.04 12.43 15.61
C LYS A 436 -8.16 11.43 15.74
N LEU A 437 -7.82 10.28 16.31
CA LEU A 437 -8.73 9.17 16.53
C LEU A 437 -9.22 9.17 17.96
N LYS A 438 -10.46 8.73 18.16
CA LYS A 438 -11.01 8.36 19.47
C LYS A 438 -11.21 6.84 19.51
N PHE A 439 -11.13 6.28 20.71
CA PHE A 439 -11.44 4.87 20.92
C PHE A 439 -12.93 4.72 21.26
N GLU A 440 -13.60 3.84 20.55
CA GLU A 440 -14.98 3.42 20.79
C GLU A 440 -14.93 2.07 21.52
N GLU A 441 -15.25 2.09 22.82
CA GLU A 441 -15.18 0.90 23.69
C GLU A 441 -16.19 -0.18 23.29
N GLU A 442 -17.40 0.22 22.87
CA GLU A 442 -18.50 -0.69 22.52
C GLU A 442 -18.10 -1.71 21.44
N ASN A 443 -17.32 -1.29 20.45
CA ASN A 443 -16.83 -2.14 19.35
C ASN A 443 -15.31 -2.39 19.40
N GLY A 444 -14.65 -1.92 20.47
CA GLY A 444 -13.21 -2.08 20.68
C GLY A 444 -12.38 -1.59 19.49
N ARG A 445 -12.62 -0.37 19.00
CA ARG A 445 -11.99 0.13 17.77
C ARG A 445 -11.69 1.62 17.83
N PHE A 446 -10.75 2.08 17.00
CA PHE A 446 -10.49 3.50 16.83
C PHE A 446 -11.26 4.04 15.62
N VAL A 447 -11.89 5.20 15.80
CA VAL A 447 -12.66 5.90 14.77
C VAL A 447 -12.17 7.35 14.63
N PRO A 448 -12.39 7.99 13.47
CA PRO A 448 -12.12 9.41 13.26
C PRO A 448 -12.82 10.32 14.28
N ASP A 449 -12.15 11.41 14.65
CA ASP A 449 -12.68 12.41 15.58
C ASP A 449 -12.33 13.83 15.14
N ILE A 450 -11.10 14.29 15.43
CA ILE A 450 -10.66 15.65 15.10
C ILE A 450 -10.07 15.67 13.69
N HIS A 451 -10.70 16.43 12.80
CA HIS A 451 -10.27 16.62 11.42
C HIS A 451 -9.30 17.81 11.33
N VAL A 452 -8.21 17.66 10.58
CA VAL A 452 -7.19 18.72 10.36
C VAL A 452 -7.24 19.23 8.92
N GLU A 453 -7.27 18.30 7.95
CA GLU A 453 -7.50 18.61 6.55
C GLU A 453 -9.00 18.70 6.24
N ASP A 454 -9.35 19.35 5.13
CA ASP A 454 -10.74 19.56 4.73
C ASP A 454 -11.33 18.28 4.09
N CYS A 455 -11.59 17.32 4.96
CA CYS A 455 -12.06 15.98 4.64
C CYS A 455 -13.14 15.50 5.61
N VAL A 456 -13.81 14.43 5.22
CA VAL A 456 -14.76 13.71 6.07
C VAL A 456 -14.64 12.20 5.80
N SER A 457 -14.74 11.41 6.86
CA SER A 457 -14.82 9.95 6.77
C SER A 457 -16.27 9.51 6.79
N ILE A 458 -16.65 8.52 5.96
CA ILE A 458 -18.02 7.98 5.87
C ILE A 458 -18.04 6.46 5.80
N GLY A 459 -19.15 5.85 6.18
CA GLY A 459 -19.33 4.40 6.25
C GLY A 459 -18.47 3.77 7.34
N SER A 460 -18.08 2.51 7.15
CA SER A 460 -17.41 1.74 8.21
C SER A 460 -16.04 2.31 8.63
N CYS A 461 -15.38 3.14 7.81
CA CYS A 461 -14.15 3.82 8.27
C CYS A 461 -14.43 4.95 9.26
N ASN A 462 -15.66 5.47 9.30
CA ASN A 462 -16.14 6.43 10.30
C ASN A 462 -16.70 5.74 11.56
N GLY A 463 -16.94 4.42 11.49
CA GLY A 463 -17.64 3.66 12.52
C GLY A 463 -19.15 3.48 12.25
N THR A 464 -19.64 3.88 11.08
CA THR A 464 -21.04 3.66 10.68
C THR A 464 -21.18 2.23 10.12
N ASP A 465 -21.74 1.32 10.91
CA ASP A 465 -21.87 -0.10 10.55
C ASP A 465 -23.20 -0.43 9.87
N ASP A 466 -24.29 0.27 10.22
CA ASP A 466 -25.58 0.11 9.55
C ASP A 466 -25.54 0.71 8.13
N ILE A 467 -26.02 -0.05 7.16
CA ILE A 467 -25.95 0.33 5.75
C ILE A 467 -26.90 1.47 5.39
N ASP A 468 -28.10 1.55 5.98
CA ASP A 468 -29.04 2.63 5.71
C ASP A 468 -28.45 3.95 6.25
N ASP A 469 -27.87 3.90 7.46
CA ASP A 469 -27.16 5.03 8.05
C ASP A 469 -25.93 5.43 7.23
N ALA A 470 -25.13 4.46 6.77
CA ALA A 470 -23.94 4.72 5.96
C ALA A 470 -24.27 5.34 4.60
N LEU A 471 -25.40 4.99 3.99
CA LEU A 471 -25.88 5.62 2.75
C LEU A 471 -26.42 7.03 2.99
N ALA A 472 -27.14 7.25 4.10
CA ALA A 472 -27.62 8.57 4.49
C ALA A 472 -26.45 9.53 4.80
N GLU A 473 -25.45 9.05 5.55
CA GLU A 473 -24.22 9.75 5.85
C GLU A 473 -23.46 10.14 4.57
N ALA A 474 -23.32 9.20 3.62
CA ALA A 474 -22.69 9.46 2.34
C ALA A 474 -23.37 10.58 1.53
N ILE A 475 -24.71 10.58 1.50
CA ILE A 475 -25.49 11.63 0.82
C ILE A 475 -25.28 12.98 1.50
N ALA A 476 -25.33 13.02 2.83
CA ALA A 476 -25.15 14.25 3.59
C ALA A 476 -23.74 14.84 3.38
N ALA A 477 -22.70 14.01 3.50
CA ALA A 477 -21.31 14.41 3.29
C ALA A 477 -21.07 14.93 1.86
N ALA A 478 -21.55 14.21 0.84
CA ALA A 478 -21.43 14.62 -0.55
C ALA A 478 -22.17 15.94 -0.81
N THR A 479 -23.41 16.07 -0.34
CA THR A 479 -24.21 17.30 -0.49
C THR A 479 -23.52 18.49 0.18
N ALA A 480 -22.93 18.31 1.36
CA ALA A 480 -22.17 19.36 2.03
C ALA A 480 -20.89 19.75 1.26
N ALA A 481 -20.19 18.78 0.66
CA ALA A 481 -18.97 19.02 -0.09
C ALA A 481 -19.21 19.75 -1.42
N VAL A 482 -20.27 19.39 -2.15
CA VAL A 482 -20.55 19.95 -3.48
C VAL A 482 -21.65 21.02 -3.50
N GLY A 483 -22.45 21.15 -2.44
CA GLY A 483 -23.67 21.96 -2.44
C GLY A 483 -24.80 21.30 -3.25
N GLY A 484 -26.03 21.80 -3.07
CA GLY A 484 -27.21 21.31 -3.78
C GLY A 484 -28.25 20.68 -2.85
N ARG A 485 -29.23 19.99 -3.44
CA ARG A 485 -30.34 19.36 -2.71
C ARG A 485 -29.98 17.91 -2.38
N ALA A 486 -30.10 17.54 -1.10
CA ALA A 486 -29.92 16.17 -0.65
C ALA A 486 -30.90 15.22 -1.34
N ALA A 487 -30.39 14.11 -1.86
CA ALA A 487 -31.21 13.01 -2.36
C ALA A 487 -31.79 12.19 -1.20
N LYS A 488 -32.83 11.40 -1.48
CA LYS A 488 -33.33 10.40 -0.52
C LYS A 488 -32.49 9.14 -0.64
N ALA A 489 -32.04 8.59 0.50
CA ALA A 489 -31.35 7.30 0.53
C ALA A 489 -32.28 6.18 0.00
N PRO A 490 -31.75 5.25 -0.82
CA PRO A 490 -32.50 4.05 -1.20
C PRO A 490 -32.69 3.16 0.03
N LYS A 491 -33.83 2.46 0.10
CA LYS A 491 -34.04 1.46 1.16
C LYS A 491 -33.17 0.24 0.93
N THR A 492 -32.68 -0.37 2.00
CA THR A 492 -31.91 -1.60 1.93
C THR A 492 -32.61 -2.76 2.63
N THR A 493 -32.24 -4.00 2.26
CA THR A 493 -32.68 -5.23 2.93
C THR A 493 -31.61 -6.31 2.86
N GLY A 494 -31.55 -7.20 3.85
CA GLY A 494 -30.74 -8.42 3.79
C GLY A 494 -29.25 -8.23 4.06
N PHE A 495 -28.85 -7.09 4.61
CA PHE A 495 -27.48 -6.86 5.06
C PHE A 495 -27.25 -7.44 6.45
N ALA A 496 -26.11 -8.12 6.63
CA ALA A 496 -25.77 -8.75 7.90
C ALA A 496 -25.29 -7.73 8.94
N SER A 497 -25.70 -7.94 10.20
CA SER A 497 -25.16 -7.22 11.35
C SER A 497 -23.65 -7.42 11.49
N MET A 498 -22.95 -6.38 11.90
CA MET A 498 -21.51 -6.41 12.24
C MET A 498 -21.28 -6.44 13.75
N ARG A 499 -22.34 -6.55 14.57
CA ARG A 499 -22.27 -6.44 16.04
C ARG A 499 -21.38 -7.52 16.65
N GLY A 500 -20.65 -7.11 17.68
CA GLY A 500 -19.76 -7.96 18.45
C GLY A 500 -18.31 -7.81 18.00
N HIS A 501 -17.38 -8.02 18.93
CA HIS A 501 -15.96 -7.92 18.65
C HIS A 501 -15.14 -8.72 19.66
N LEU A 502 -13.90 -9.03 19.26
CA LEU A 502 -12.82 -9.41 20.16
C LEU A 502 -11.54 -8.71 19.72
N ILE A 503 -10.83 -8.12 20.67
CA ILE A 503 -9.45 -7.67 20.51
C ILE A 503 -8.57 -8.33 21.56
N GLY A 504 -7.29 -8.49 21.24
CA GLY A 504 -6.35 -9.24 22.07
C GLY A 504 -6.44 -10.75 21.87
N SER A 505 -6.27 -11.53 22.93
CA SER A 505 -6.23 -13.00 22.89
C SER A 505 -7.54 -13.67 23.30
N ALA A 506 -7.90 -14.76 22.61
CA ALA A 506 -9.02 -15.61 22.98
C ALA A 506 -8.63 -16.61 24.10
N LYS A 507 -9.63 -17.39 24.58
CA LYS A 507 -9.41 -18.48 25.56
C LYS A 507 -8.33 -19.45 25.07
N GLY A 508 -7.43 -19.84 25.98
CA GLY A 508 -6.28 -20.72 25.67
C GLY A 508 -5.08 -20.01 25.04
N ALA A 509 -5.10 -18.67 24.97
CA ALA A 509 -3.97 -17.83 24.56
C ALA A 509 -3.71 -16.66 25.52
N GLY A 510 -4.08 -16.81 26.80
CA GLY A 510 -3.93 -15.83 27.87
C GLY A 510 -2.51 -15.67 28.41
N PRO A 511 -2.32 -14.92 29.51
CA PRO A 511 -1.01 -14.61 30.09
C PRO A 511 -0.16 -15.84 30.47
N ASP A 512 -0.82 -16.91 30.93
CA ASP A 512 -0.19 -18.15 31.37
C ASP A 512 -0.03 -19.18 30.25
N ASP A 513 -0.53 -18.88 29.05
CA ASP A 513 -0.46 -19.77 27.89
C ASP A 513 0.82 -19.53 27.08
N HIS A 514 1.49 -20.62 26.71
CA HIS A 514 2.73 -20.59 25.92
C HIS A 514 2.57 -21.12 24.49
N VAL A 515 1.33 -21.25 24.04
CA VAL A 515 0.95 -21.74 22.71
C VAL A 515 1.40 -20.80 21.59
N MET A 516 1.36 -21.30 20.36
CA MET A 516 1.60 -20.51 19.15
C MET A 516 0.30 -19.81 18.75
N ALA A 517 -0.03 -18.71 19.42
CA ALA A 517 -1.17 -17.86 19.08
C ALA A 517 -0.69 -16.58 18.37
N PHE A 518 -0.76 -16.56 17.04
CA PHE A 518 -0.19 -15.51 16.21
C PHE A 518 -1.04 -14.23 16.25
N VAL A 519 -0.35 -13.12 16.48
CA VAL A 519 -0.86 -11.75 16.40
C VAL A 519 -0.44 -11.15 15.06
N ASP A 520 0.84 -11.29 14.70
CA ASP A 520 1.40 -10.91 13.41
C ASP A 520 1.84 -12.15 12.65
N PHE A 521 1.15 -12.42 11.55
CA PHE A 521 1.37 -13.60 10.74
C PHE A 521 2.70 -13.51 9.99
N GLN A 522 3.00 -12.39 9.33
CA GLN A 522 4.13 -12.32 8.42
C GLN A 522 5.46 -12.33 9.18
N ASN A 523 5.52 -11.62 10.32
CA ASN A 523 6.72 -11.54 11.16
C ASN A 523 6.78 -12.60 12.28
N ASP A 524 5.85 -13.56 12.29
CA ASP A 524 5.84 -14.68 13.25
C ASP A 524 5.76 -14.23 14.73
N VAL A 525 4.98 -13.19 15.02
CA VAL A 525 4.81 -12.66 16.39
C VAL A 525 3.58 -13.27 17.04
N CYS A 526 3.76 -13.89 18.22
CA CYS A 526 2.68 -14.45 19.02
C CYS A 526 2.26 -13.54 20.19
N ALA A 527 1.10 -13.83 20.79
CA ALA A 527 0.63 -13.12 21.98
C ALA A 527 1.65 -13.14 23.13
N LYS A 528 2.31 -14.29 23.35
CA LYS A 528 3.38 -14.45 24.34
C LYS A 528 4.58 -13.53 24.09
N ASP A 529 4.88 -13.20 22.84
CA ASP A 529 6.00 -12.32 22.48
C ASP A 529 5.71 -10.86 22.86
N VAL A 530 4.47 -10.42 22.66
CA VAL A 530 4.01 -9.09 23.09
C VAL A 530 4.08 -8.97 24.62
N ARG A 531 3.58 -9.99 25.35
CA ARG A 531 3.67 -10.03 26.82
C ARG A 531 5.11 -10.11 27.33
N LEU A 532 5.97 -10.85 26.63
CA LEU A 532 7.40 -10.91 26.95
C LEU A 532 8.07 -9.54 26.80
N ALA A 533 7.78 -8.81 25.72
CA ALA A 533 8.34 -7.46 25.53
C ALA A 533 8.00 -6.53 26.70
N VAL A 534 6.74 -6.55 27.16
CA VAL A 534 6.31 -5.76 28.33
C VAL A 534 7.04 -6.21 29.60
N ARG A 535 7.16 -7.54 29.82
CA ARG A 535 7.91 -8.11 30.96
C ARG A 535 9.38 -7.72 30.98
N GLU A 536 9.97 -7.51 29.80
CA GLU A 536 11.35 -7.03 29.63
C GLU A 536 11.50 -5.50 29.74
N GLY A 537 10.44 -4.79 30.13
CA GLY A 537 10.47 -3.35 30.43
C GLY A 537 10.03 -2.44 29.28
N MET A 538 9.44 -2.98 28.21
CA MET A 538 8.91 -2.16 27.11
C MET A 538 7.53 -1.63 27.47
N HIS A 539 7.42 -0.33 27.78
CA HIS A 539 6.16 0.31 28.16
C HIS A 539 5.42 1.03 27.02
N SER A 540 6.16 1.60 26.06
CA SER A 540 5.56 2.29 24.91
C SER A 540 5.18 1.28 23.83
N ILE A 541 4.02 1.44 23.18
CA ILE A 541 3.64 0.62 22.02
C ILE A 541 4.71 0.68 20.91
N GLU A 542 5.40 1.81 20.76
CA GLU A 542 6.47 1.99 19.79
C GLU A 542 7.71 1.14 20.13
N HIS A 543 7.98 0.91 21.43
CA HIS A 543 9.02 -0.02 21.88
C HIS A 543 8.59 -1.47 21.68
N VAL A 544 7.36 -1.84 22.05
CA VAL A 544 6.82 -3.18 21.83
C VAL A 544 6.85 -3.53 20.33
N LYS A 545 6.45 -2.59 19.46
CA LYS A 545 6.57 -2.69 18.00
C LYS A 545 8.00 -2.97 17.54
N ARG A 546 8.97 -2.15 17.92
CA ARG A 546 10.38 -2.31 17.51
C ARG A 546 11.03 -3.57 18.06
N TYR A 547 10.65 -3.96 19.28
CA TYR A 547 11.21 -5.12 19.95
C TYR A 547 10.68 -6.44 19.36
N THR A 548 9.37 -6.51 19.10
CA THR A 548 8.72 -7.72 18.59
C THR A 548 8.64 -7.78 17.07
N THR A 549 8.76 -6.65 16.39
CA THR A 549 8.47 -6.43 14.96
C THR A 549 7.00 -6.53 14.55
N THR A 550 6.07 -6.56 15.52
CA THR A 550 4.63 -6.55 15.24
C THR A 550 4.23 -5.29 14.45
N GLY A 551 3.49 -5.48 13.36
CA GLY A 551 3.02 -4.39 12.50
C GLY A 551 4.10 -3.73 11.64
N MET A 552 5.27 -4.36 11.48
CA MET A 552 6.37 -3.87 10.63
C MET A 552 6.50 -4.63 9.30
N ALA A 553 5.66 -5.64 9.07
CA ALA A 553 5.61 -6.44 7.86
C ALA A 553 5.06 -5.65 6.65
N THR A 554 5.02 -6.30 5.47
CA THR A 554 4.59 -5.62 4.23
C THR A 554 3.12 -5.22 4.23
N ASP A 555 2.29 -5.89 5.05
CA ASP A 555 0.89 -5.56 5.34
C ASP A 555 0.72 -4.38 6.31
N GLN A 556 1.80 -3.95 6.97
CA GLN A 556 1.84 -2.82 7.92
C GLN A 556 0.89 -2.99 9.12
N GLY A 557 0.66 -4.23 9.52
CA GLY A 557 -0.14 -4.55 10.71
C GLY A 557 -1.63 -4.25 10.58
N LYS A 558 -2.18 -4.29 9.37
CA LYS A 558 -3.61 -4.14 9.09
C LYS A 558 -4.48 -5.06 9.96
N MET A 559 -4.00 -6.27 10.26
CA MET A 559 -4.68 -7.21 11.16
C MET A 559 -3.99 -7.40 12.51
N SER A 560 -2.69 -7.10 12.64
CA SER A 560 -1.95 -7.40 13.88
C SER A 560 -2.00 -6.28 14.93
N ASN A 561 -2.08 -5.01 14.52
CA ASN A 561 -1.87 -3.88 15.42
C ASN A 561 -2.90 -3.78 16.55
N MET A 562 -4.20 -3.98 16.26
CA MET A 562 -5.25 -3.89 17.28
C MET A 562 -5.14 -5.01 18.33
N HIS A 563 -4.84 -6.24 17.92
CA HIS A 563 -4.60 -7.33 18.85
C HIS A 563 -3.31 -7.10 19.66
N GLY A 564 -2.22 -6.68 19.01
CA GLY A 564 -0.96 -6.38 19.68
C GLY A 564 -1.09 -5.27 20.71
N LEU A 565 -1.84 -4.21 20.39
CA LEU A 565 -2.14 -3.11 21.31
C LEU A 565 -2.97 -3.58 22.51
N ALA A 566 -4.03 -4.36 22.29
CA ALA A 566 -4.87 -4.90 23.36
C ALA A 566 -4.08 -5.83 24.31
N ILE A 567 -3.21 -6.70 23.77
CA ILE A 567 -2.36 -7.57 24.58
C ILE A 567 -1.30 -6.78 25.34
N ALA A 568 -0.73 -5.73 24.73
CA ALA A 568 0.21 -4.84 25.43
C ALA A 568 -0.49 -4.07 26.55
N ALA A 569 -1.72 -3.60 26.33
CA ALA A 569 -2.54 -2.91 27.33
C ALA A 569 -2.88 -3.83 28.52
N GLU A 570 -3.30 -5.07 28.24
CA GLU A 570 -3.51 -6.12 29.24
C GLU A 570 -2.23 -6.34 30.08
N ALA A 571 -1.09 -6.57 29.43
CA ALA A 571 0.17 -6.83 30.12
C ALA A 571 0.69 -5.63 30.92
N LEU A 572 0.33 -4.40 30.54
CA LEU A 572 0.68 -3.16 31.25
C LEU A 572 -0.31 -2.81 32.36
N GLY A 573 -1.47 -3.48 32.45
CA GLY A 573 -2.57 -3.09 33.33
C GLY A 573 -3.11 -1.69 33.02
N LYS A 574 -3.24 -1.34 31.74
CA LYS A 574 -3.71 -0.03 31.27
C LYS A 574 -4.89 -0.19 30.31
N GLU A 575 -5.73 0.84 30.27
CA GLU A 575 -6.72 0.99 29.21
C GLU A 575 -6.05 1.18 27.84
N ILE A 576 -6.66 0.65 26.79
CA ILE A 576 -6.12 0.68 25.41
C ILE A 576 -5.75 2.10 24.95
N PRO A 577 -6.59 3.13 25.13
CA PRO A 577 -6.25 4.49 24.70
C PRO A 577 -5.01 5.06 25.40
N ALA A 578 -4.73 4.62 26.63
CA ALA A 578 -3.61 5.12 27.44
C ALA A 578 -2.25 4.56 27.01
N VAL A 579 -2.22 3.46 26.24
CA VAL A 579 -0.99 2.91 25.66
C VAL A 579 -0.62 3.66 24.37
N GLY A 580 -1.63 4.16 23.65
CA GLY A 580 -1.48 4.91 22.40
C GLY A 580 -1.38 4.02 21.16
N LEU A 581 -1.65 4.62 20.00
CA LEU A 581 -1.50 3.98 18.69
C LEU A 581 -0.08 4.18 18.15
N THR A 582 0.35 3.26 17.27
CA THR A 582 1.56 3.51 16.47
C THR A 582 1.25 4.48 15.34
N THR A 583 2.27 5.18 14.86
CA THR A 583 2.08 6.19 13.81
C THR A 583 1.69 5.55 12.46
N PHE A 584 0.57 5.98 11.88
CA PHE A 584 0.21 5.66 10.49
C PHE A 584 1.05 6.49 9.51
N ARG A 585 1.66 5.84 8.51
CA ARG A 585 2.54 6.47 7.53
C ARG A 585 2.11 6.11 6.12
N ALA A 586 2.41 6.98 5.17
CA ALA A 586 2.41 6.62 3.76
C ALA A 586 3.61 5.68 3.47
N PRO A 587 3.48 4.73 2.52
CA PRO A 587 2.29 4.47 1.73
C PRO A 587 1.30 3.49 2.42
N TYR A 588 -0.02 3.59 2.15
CA TYR A 588 -1.05 2.65 2.68
C TYR A 588 -0.75 1.17 2.33
N THR A 589 -0.34 0.93 1.08
CA THR A 589 0.24 -0.31 0.59
C THR A 589 1.53 0.03 -0.16
N PRO A 590 2.50 -0.91 -0.27
CA PRO A 590 3.73 -0.66 -1.02
C PRO A 590 3.46 -0.13 -2.44
N VAL A 591 4.27 0.85 -2.85
CA VAL A 591 4.29 1.44 -4.21
C VAL A 591 5.66 1.17 -4.81
N THR A 592 5.72 0.85 -6.10
CA THR A 592 7.01 0.60 -6.76
C THR A 592 7.85 1.86 -6.82
N PHE A 593 9.18 1.71 -6.80
CA PHE A 593 10.07 2.85 -7.02
C PHE A 593 9.91 3.42 -8.43
N GLY A 594 9.58 2.59 -9.42
CA GLY A 594 9.28 3.02 -10.78
C GLY A 594 8.11 4.00 -10.85
N ALA A 595 7.01 3.74 -10.14
CA ALA A 595 5.88 4.67 -10.08
C ALA A 595 6.25 6.03 -9.44
N ILE A 596 7.12 6.04 -8.44
CA ILE A 596 7.58 7.28 -7.77
C ILE A 596 8.54 8.07 -8.67
N VAL A 597 9.58 7.42 -9.21
CA VAL A 597 10.59 8.02 -10.10
C VAL A 597 9.96 8.44 -11.43
N ASN A 598 8.92 7.74 -11.86
CA ASN A 598 8.16 8.00 -13.08
C ASN A 598 9.04 8.10 -14.35
N HIS A 599 9.00 9.22 -15.07
CA HIS A 599 9.83 9.47 -16.26
C HIS A 599 11.18 10.12 -15.94
N SER A 600 11.47 10.45 -14.67
CA SER A 600 12.74 11.05 -14.23
C SER A 600 13.88 10.01 -14.19
N LYS A 601 14.21 9.43 -15.34
CA LYS A 601 15.29 8.44 -15.52
C LYS A 601 16.09 8.71 -16.80
N GLY A 602 17.35 8.27 -16.84
CA GLY A 602 18.22 8.44 -18.01
C GLY A 602 18.39 9.92 -18.37
N ASP A 603 18.23 10.25 -19.65
CA ASP A 603 18.35 11.63 -20.17
C ASP A 603 17.31 12.61 -19.61
N LEU A 604 16.25 12.11 -18.97
CA LEU A 604 15.19 12.90 -18.33
C LEU A 604 15.36 13.02 -16.80
N PHE A 605 16.43 12.46 -16.23
CA PHE A 605 16.68 12.54 -14.79
C PHE A 605 16.87 14.00 -14.34
N ASP A 606 17.61 14.78 -15.12
CA ASP A 606 17.76 16.22 -14.91
C ASP A 606 17.85 16.95 -16.27
N VAL A 607 17.55 18.25 -16.29
CA VAL A 607 17.55 19.05 -17.51
C VAL A 607 18.97 19.23 -18.01
N THR A 608 19.20 18.86 -19.28
CA THR A 608 20.43 19.16 -19.99
C THR A 608 20.29 20.45 -20.82
N ARG A 609 21.07 21.47 -20.49
CA ARG A 609 21.15 22.75 -21.21
C ARG A 609 22.30 22.73 -22.22
N ARG A 610 22.02 23.19 -23.43
CA ARG A 610 22.97 23.27 -24.57
C ARG A 610 23.04 24.70 -25.09
N THR A 611 24.23 25.16 -25.45
CA THR A 611 24.40 26.50 -26.03
C THR A 611 23.99 26.48 -27.52
N PRO A 612 23.77 27.64 -28.16
CA PRO A 612 23.54 27.70 -29.60
C PRO A 612 24.70 27.12 -30.44
N MET A 613 25.90 27.00 -29.86
CA MET A 613 27.09 26.46 -30.51
C MET A 613 27.33 24.97 -30.21
N HIS A 614 26.42 24.31 -29.49
CA HIS A 614 26.59 22.92 -29.06
C HIS A 614 26.73 21.94 -30.24
N SER A 615 25.91 22.07 -31.28
CA SER A 615 25.98 21.20 -32.46
C SER A 615 27.32 21.34 -33.18
N TRP A 616 27.84 22.57 -33.30
CA TRP A 616 29.16 22.81 -33.86
C TRP A 616 30.24 22.11 -33.04
N ALA A 617 30.16 22.20 -31.71
CA ALA A 617 31.14 21.56 -30.82
C ALA A 617 31.10 20.03 -30.96
N GLU A 618 29.91 19.42 -31.02
CA GLU A 618 29.74 17.97 -31.25
C GLU A 618 30.34 17.53 -32.60
N GLU A 619 30.04 18.26 -33.68
CA GLU A 619 30.57 17.99 -35.03
C GLU A 619 32.09 18.07 -35.11
N HIS A 620 32.72 18.88 -34.24
CA HIS A 620 34.17 19.06 -34.17
C HIS A 620 34.83 18.20 -33.07
N GLY A 621 34.11 17.21 -32.56
CA GLY A 621 34.65 16.20 -31.65
C GLY A 621 34.91 16.70 -30.23
N ALA A 622 34.21 17.74 -29.78
CA ALA A 622 34.31 18.20 -28.40
C ALA A 622 34.00 17.08 -27.40
N VAL A 623 34.81 16.97 -26.36
CA VAL A 623 34.45 16.25 -25.14
C VAL A 623 33.73 17.22 -24.22
N PHE A 624 32.64 16.80 -23.58
CA PHE A 624 31.80 17.68 -22.76
C PHE A 624 31.99 17.42 -21.26
N GLU A 625 31.93 18.50 -20.47
CA GLU A 625 31.80 18.46 -19.01
C GLU A 625 30.39 18.91 -18.58
N ASP A 626 29.96 18.43 -17.40
CA ASP A 626 28.73 18.87 -16.73
C ASP A 626 29.04 20.03 -15.77
N VAL A 627 28.56 21.23 -16.11
CA VAL A 627 28.70 22.44 -15.28
C VAL A 627 27.33 22.87 -14.80
N GLY A 628 26.92 22.31 -13.66
CA GLY A 628 25.52 22.27 -13.27
C GLY A 628 24.72 21.55 -14.35
N ASN A 629 23.64 22.18 -14.83
CA ASN A 629 22.80 21.62 -15.88
C ASN A 629 23.34 21.88 -17.31
N TRP A 630 24.48 22.56 -17.48
CA TRP A 630 25.04 22.83 -18.81
C TRP A 630 26.01 21.75 -19.27
N LYS A 631 25.88 21.31 -20.52
CA LYS A 631 26.95 20.61 -21.23
C LYS A 631 27.86 21.64 -21.89
N ARG A 632 29.10 21.74 -21.40
CA ARG A 632 30.10 22.67 -21.94
C ARG A 632 31.21 21.89 -22.61
N ALA A 633 31.72 22.40 -23.73
CA ALA A 633 32.91 21.83 -24.35
C ALA A 633 34.07 21.93 -23.36
N TRP A 634 34.57 20.79 -22.94
CA TRP A 634 35.67 20.65 -21.99
C TRP A 634 37.01 20.81 -22.72
N TYR A 635 37.17 20.13 -23.85
CA TYR A 635 38.34 20.23 -24.75
C TYR A 635 38.01 19.62 -26.13
N PHE A 636 38.85 19.91 -27.13
CA PHE A 636 38.72 19.43 -28.52
C PHE A 636 39.95 18.59 -28.92
N PRO A 637 39.92 17.26 -28.69
CA PRO A 637 41.04 16.38 -29.02
C PRO A 637 41.19 16.19 -30.53
N ARG A 638 42.44 16.08 -31.00
CA ARG A 638 42.75 15.55 -32.33
C ARG A 638 42.94 14.03 -32.26
N PRO A 639 42.85 13.30 -33.39
CA PRO A 639 43.11 11.87 -33.41
C PRO A 639 44.46 11.52 -32.76
N GLY A 640 44.42 10.65 -31.74
CA GLY A 640 45.61 10.19 -31.01
C GLY A 640 46.02 11.06 -29.81
N GLU A 641 45.33 12.16 -29.53
CA GLU A 641 45.56 12.95 -28.31
C GLU A 641 44.72 12.45 -27.14
N ASP A 642 45.33 12.41 -25.95
CA ASP A 642 44.60 12.39 -24.68
C ASP A 642 44.23 13.82 -24.25
N MET A 643 43.49 13.94 -23.14
CA MET A 643 43.06 15.23 -22.59
C MET A 643 44.25 16.18 -22.35
N HIS A 644 45.35 15.68 -21.78
CA HIS A 644 46.48 16.53 -21.41
C HIS A 644 47.19 17.09 -22.65
N ALA A 645 47.39 16.25 -23.68
CA ALA A 645 47.99 16.67 -24.95
C ALA A 645 47.10 17.71 -25.67
N ALA A 646 45.79 17.45 -25.74
CA ALA A 646 44.83 18.37 -26.37
C ALA A 646 44.81 19.74 -25.66
N VAL A 647 44.64 19.75 -24.34
CA VAL A 647 44.60 21.00 -23.54
C VAL A 647 45.94 21.73 -23.58
N ALA A 648 47.08 21.04 -23.56
CA ALA A 648 48.39 21.68 -23.69
C ALA A 648 48.55 22.38 -25.05
N ARG A 649 48.12 21.74 -26.13
CA ARG A 649 48.09 22.32 -27.48
C ARG A 649 47.16 23.52 -27.56
N GLU A 650 45.94 23.42 -27.03
CA GLU A 650 44.95 24.51 -27.01
C GLU A 650 45.46 25.72 -26.22
N CYS A 651 46.02 25.50 -25.03
CA CYS A 651 46.63 26.54 -24.21
C CYS A 651 47.77 27.25 -24.96
N LYS A 652 48.67 26.49 -25.58
CA LYS A 652 49.79 27.04 -26.37
C LYS A 652 49.27 27.86 -27.56
N THR A 653 48.33 27.30 -28.33
CA THR A 653 47.74 27.95 -29.52
C THR A 653 47.05 29.26 -29.16
N THR A 654 46.31 29.29 -28.05
CA THR A 654 45.62 30.50 -27.57
C THR A 654 46.59 31.63 -27.23
N ARG A 655 47.78 31.31 -26.71
CA ARG A 655 48.81 32.28 -26.34
C ARG A 655 49.67 32.74 -27.53
N GLU A 656 49.92 31.85 -28.48
CA GLU A 656 50.81 32.13 -29.62
C GLU A 656 50.06 32.71 -30.83
N ALA A 657 48.76 32.42 -30.97
CA ALA A 657 47.94 32.85 -32.09
C ALA A 657 46.57 33.41 -31.64
N ALA A 658 45.59 32.54 -31.43
CA ALA A 658 44.24 32.89 -30.97
C ALA A 658 43.51 31.64 -30.47
N GLY A 659 42.56 31.83 -29.56
CA GLY A 659 41.63 30.80 -29.09
C GLY A 659 40.20 31.31 -29.12
N ILE A 660 39.25 30.41 -29.39
CA ILE A 660 37.81 30.70 -29.31
C ILE A 660 37.24 29.84 -28.19
N PHE A 661 36.43 30.46 -27.34
CA PHE A 661 35.81 29.80 -26.21
C PHE A 661 34.34 30.19 -26.12
N ASP A 662 33.48 29.19 -25.97
CA ASP A 662 32.06 29.40 -25.72
C ASP A 662 31.82 29.84 -24.26
N ALA A 663 31.66 31.15 -24.08
CA ALA A 663 31.34 31.79 -22.80
C ALA A 663 29.82 32.02 -22.59
N SER A 664 28.95 31.46 -23.44
CA SER A 664 27.51 31.74 -23.40
C SER A 664 26.86 31.34 -22.08
N THR A 665 27.43 30.38 -21.35
CA THR A 665 26.85 29.83 -20.11
C THR A 665 26.94 30.73 -18.88
N LEU A 666 27.78 31.78 -18.89
CA LEU A 666 27.88 32.72 -17.77
C LEU A 666 26.51 33.35 -17.46
N GLY A 667 26.23 33.66 -16.20
CA GLY A 667 25.02 34.42 -15.86
C GLY A 667 25.10 35.84 -16.40
N LYS A 668 23.95 36.40 -16.78
CA LYS A 668 23.81 37.72 -17.39
C LYS A 668 22.56 38.37 -16.80
N ILE A 669 22.71 39.46 -16.07
CA ILE A 669 21.62 40.19 -15.40
C ILE A 669 21.71 41.66 -15.80
N GLU A 670 20.61 42.28 -16.20
CA GLU A 670 20.55 43.73 -16.38
C GLU A 670 19.98 44.41 -15.13
N VAL A 671 20.76 45.29 -14.51
CA VAL A 671 20.33 46.12 -13.38
C VAL A 671 20.03 47.51 -13.91
N VAL A 672 18.78 47.95 -13.81
CA VAL A 672 18.29 49.18 -14.45
C VAL A 672 17.45 50.00 -13.49
N GLY A 673 17.71 51.30 -13.38
CA GLY A 673 16.87 52.22 -12.62
C GLY A 673 17.66 53.36 -11.98
N PRO A 674 16.95 54.38 -11.46
CA PRO A 674 17.57 55.59 -10.94
C PRO A 674 18.57 55.32 -9.80
N ASP A 675 18.35 54.26 -9.02
CA ASP A 675 19.22 53.85 -7.91
C ASP A 675 20.16 52.69 -8.25
N ALA A 676 20.28 52.29 -9.53
CA ALA A 676 21.10 51.15 -9.93
C ALA A 676 22.55 51.27 -9.44
N VAL A 677 23.14 52.47 -9.51
CA VAL A 677 24.50 52.72 -9.00
C VAL A 677 24.59 52.43 -7.50
N ARG A 678 23.63 52.90 -6.71
CA ARG A 678 23.58 52.69 -5.26
C ARG A 678 23.40 51.22 -4.92
N PHE A 679 22.55 50.53 -5.67
CA PHE A 679 22.36 49.09 -5.50
C PHE A 679 23.66 48.32 -5.77
N MET A 680 24.37 48.64 -6.84
CA MET A 680 25.66 48.03 -7.16
C MET A 680 26.72 48.24 -6.07
N GLU A 681 26.75 49.43 -5.43
CA GLU A 681 27.62 49.71 -4.27
C GLU A 681 27.30 48.85 -3.03
N LEU A 682 26.04 48.43 -2.87
CA LEU A 682 25.65 47.53 -1.77
C LEU A 682 26.00 46.08 -2.09
N MET A 683 25.82 45.66 -3.34
CA MET A 683 25.98 44.25 -3.74
C MET A 683 27.43 43.80 -3.86
N TYR A 684 28.38 44.71 -4.09
CA TYR A 684 29.76 44.39 -4.42
C TYR A 684 30.74 45.04 -3.44
N THR A 685 31.88 44.39 -3.23
CA THR A 685 32.89 44.85 -2.27
C THR A 685 33.68 46.10 -2.72
N ASN A 686 33.58 46.46 -4.00
CA ASN A 686 34.35 47.54 -4.62
C ASN A 686 33.43 48.66 -5.15
N PRO A 687 33.92 49.91 -5.26
CA PRO A 687 33.05 51.03 -5.63
C PRO A 687 32.54 50.93 -7.07
N TRP A 688 31.35 51.49 -7.35
CA TRP A 688 30.68 51.49 -8.67
C TRP A 688 30.29 52.88 -9.18
N GLN A 689 30.13 53.87 -8.30
CA GLN A 689 29.76 55.24 -8.66
C GLN A 689 30.72 55.88 -9.68
N LYS A 690 32.01 55.57 -9.59
CA LYS A 690 33.06 56.11 -10.47
C LYS A 690 33.26 55.33 -11.78
N LEU A 691 32.50 54.27 -12.03
CA LEU A 691 32.63 53.52 -13.29
C LEU A 691 31.96 54.32 -14.42
N ALA A 692 32.71 54.77 -15.43
CA ALA A 692 32.13 55.51 -16.55
C ALA A 692 31.27 54.61 -17.46
N VAL A 693 30.29 55.19 -18.16
CA VAL A 693 29.52 54.49 -19.21
C VAL A 693 30.47 53.99 -20.31
N GLY A 694 30.23 52.78 -20.81
CA GLY A 694 31.08 52.09 -21.78
C GLY A 694 32.27 51.34 -21.17
N MET A 695 32.45 51.41 -19.85
CA MET A 695 33.54 50.73 -19.14
C MET A 695 33.04 49.48 -18.41
N CYS A 696 33.96 48.52 -18.20
CA CYS A 696 33.73 47.32 -17.43
C CYS A 696 34.58 47.30 -16.15
N ARG A 697 34.10 46.62 -15.11
CA ARG A 697 34.83 46.40 -13.86
C ARG A 697 34.56 44.99 -13.35
N TYR A 698 35.61 44.32 -12.88
CA TYR A 698 35.46 43.08 -12.13
C TYR A 698 34.99 43.38 -10.70
N GLY A 699 34.02 42.62 -10.22
CA GLY A 699 33.46 42.75 -8.88
C GLY A 699 33.39 41.41 -8.16
N ILE A 700 33.52 41.46 -6.84
CA ILE A 700 33.30 40.34 -5.94
C ILE A 700 32.05 40.63 -5.13
N MET A 701 31.13 39.67 -5.08
CA MET A 701 29.98 39.69 -4.19
C MET A 701 30.29 38.83 -2.98
N CYS A 702 29.96 39.33 -1.78
CA CYS A 702 30.02 38.56 -0.55
C CYS A 702 28.62 38.39 0.02
N ARG A 703 28.43 37.34 0.81
CA ARG A 703 27.29 37.27 1.72
C ARG A 703 27.53 38.17 2.94
N GLU A 704 26.51 38.32 3.78
CA GLU A 704 26.59 39.09 5.03
C GLU A 704 27.67 38.59 6.00
N ASP A 705 28.02 37.30 5.93
CA ASP A 705 29.11 36.70 6.73
C ASP A 705 30.52 37.04 6.20
N GLY A 706 30.62 37.82 5.11
CA GLY A 706 31.86 38.29 4.52
C GLY A 706 32.54 37.30 3.56
N PHE A 707 31.98 36.10 3.36
CA PHE A 707 32.54 35.13 2.42
C PHE A 707 32.10 35.38 0.98
N ILE A 708 33.02 35.14 0.04
CA ILE A 708 32.76 35.27 -1.40
C ILE A 708 31.58 34.39 -1.78
N TYR A 709 30.60 35.02 -2.42
CA TYR A 709 29.37 34.38 -2.89
C TYR A 709 29.43 34.11 -4.40
N ASP A 710 29.81 35.13 -5.17
CA ASP A 710 30.00 35.06 -6.62
C ASP A 710 30.92 36.21 -7.07
N ASP A 711 31.28 36.20 -8.35
CA ASP A 711 32.11 37.22 -8.97
C ASP A 711 31.78 37.37 -10.45
N GLY A 712 32.33 38.42 -11.06
CA GLY A 712 32.24 38.58 -12.51
C GLY A 712 32.56 39.99 -12.97
N VAL A 713 32.44 40.18 -14.28
CA VAL A 713 32.67 41.47 -14.93
C VAL A 713 31.32 42.14 -15.17
N VAL A 714 31.21 43.39 -14.75
CA VAL A 714 30.00 44.20 -14.98
C VAL A 714 30.35 45.35 -15.92
N GLY A 715 29.58 45.50 -16.99
CA GLY A 715 29.65 46.64 -17.89
C GLY A 715 28.61 47.69 -17.53
N ARG A 716 28.98 48.98 -17.45
CA ARG A 716 28.02 50.08 -17.32
C ARG A 716 27.60 50.53 -18.72
N ILE A 717 26.38 50.19 -19.13
CA ILE A 717 25.87 50.43 -20.49
C ILE A 717 25.21 51.81 -20.63
N ALA A 718 24.62 52.32 -19.54
CA ALA A 718 24.11 53.69 -19.45
C ALA A 718 24.30 54.22 -18.03
N GLU A 719 23.96 55.50 -17.78
CA GLU A 719 24.10 56.10 -16.45
C GLU A 719 23.37 55.30 -15.36
N ASP A 720 22.22 54.75 -15.69
CA ASP A 720 21.32 54.01 -14.80
C ASP A 720 21.17 52.53 -15.21
N ARG A 721 22.13 51.98 -15.97
CA ARG A 721 22.06 50.61 -16.51
C ARG A 721 23.40 49.86 -16.46
N PHE A 722 23.37 48.67 -15.86
CA PHE A 722 24.51 47.74 -15.78
C PHE A 722 24.18 46.39 -16.39
N HIS A 723 25.13 45.80 -17.11
CA HIS A 723 25.11 44.42 -17.55
C HIS A 723 26.08 43.61 -16.69
N VAL A 724 25.52 42.87 -15.75
CA VAL A 724 26.23 42.07 -14.77
C VAL A 724 26.46 40.68 -15.33
N THR A 725 27.73 40.25 -15.38
CA THR A 725 28.04 38.83 -15.59
C THR A 725 28.35 38.15 -14.25
N THR A 726 27.95 36.88 -14.14
CA THR A 726 28.17 36.03 -12.96
C THR A 726 28.81 34.71 -13.39
N THR A 727 29.26 33.90 -12.42
CA THR A 727 29.67 32.52 -12.72
C THR A 727 28.52 31.72 -13.37
N THR A 728 28.85 30.68 -14.14
CA THR A 728 27.84 29.83 -14.82
C THR A 728 26.88 29.18 -13.82
N GLY A 729 27.42 28.60 -12.73
CA GLY A 729 26.60 27.97 -11.68
C GLY A 729 25.90 28.98 -10.77
N GLY A 730 26.41 30.21 -10.69
CA GLY A 730 25.91 31.26 -9.80
C GLY A 730 24.73 32.07 -10.33
N ALA A 731 24.41 31.97 -11.62
CA ALA A 731 23.43 32.86 -12.25
C ALA A 731 22.07 32.93 -11.54
N PRO A 732 21.39 31.81 -11.21
CA PRO A 732 20.08 31.87 -10.56
C PRO A 732 20.17 32.41 -9.13
N ARG A 733 21.22 32.04 -8.39
CA ARG A 733 21.38 32.41 -6.98
C ARG A 733 21.76 33.89 -6.81
N VAL A 734 22.56 34.45 -7.73
CA VAL A 734 22.90 35.88 -7.72
C VAL A 734 21.67 36.72 -8.04
N LEU A 735 20.86 36.32 -9.02
CA LEU A 735 19.60 37.02 -9.32
C LEU A 735 18.67 36.99 -8.11
N ASN A 736 18.47 35.82 -7.48
CA ASN A 736 17.62 35.72 -6.29
C ASN A 736 18.15 36.58 -5.14
N MET A 737 19.46 36.59 -4.89
CA MET A 737 20.06 37.47 -3.88
C MET A 737 19.81 38.95 -4.21
N MET A 738 19.95 39.36 -5.47
CA MET A 738 19.65 40.74 -5.86
C MET A 738 18.18 41.10 -5.61
N GLU A 739 17.25 40.23 -6.00
CA GLU A 739 15.81 40.42 -5.80
C GLU A 739 15.43 40.41 -4.30
N ASP A 740 16.08 39.60 -3.47
CA ASP A 740 15.83 39.56 -2.03
C ASP A 740 16.24 40.86 -1.31
N TYR A 741 17.21 41.61 -1.86
CA TYR A 741 17.68 42.89 -1.30
C TYR A 741 16.91 44.12 -1.81
N LEU A 742 16.19 44.00 -2.93
CA LEU A 742 15.33 45.05 -3.50
C LEU A 742 13.99 45.11 -2.75
#